data_AF-A0AAI8VJK2-F1
#
_entry.id   AF-A0AAI8VJK2-F1
#
_cell.length_a   1.000
_cell.length_b   1.000
_cell.length_c   1.000
_cell.angle_alpha   90.00
_cell.angle_beta   90.00
_cell.angle_gamma   90.00
#
_symmetry.space_group_name_H-M   'P 1'
#
loop_
_entity.id
_entity.type
_entity.pdbx_description
1 polymer ?
#
loop_
_entity_poly.entity_id
_entity_poly.type
_entity_poly.pdbx_seq_one_letter_code
_entity_poly.pdbx_strand_id
1 'polypeptide(L)'
;MSQKVFSAARTWSAPRPLPTQAVRQHPPPARQVVRRAATAAAASHTVESPNPSSKASGIPSRRGFIKDAKPFSDFLTDTYQRQHDYLRISLTERCNLRCVYCMPEEGVPLSPERELLTTPEIIMLSSVFVSQGVSKIRLTGGEPTIRRDILPLMRQIGALRPHGLRELCLTTNGLALHRKLEGMVEAGLTGVNLSLDTLDPWQFQIMTRRKGFDAVIKSIERVLELNMHGAGIKLKINAVVMRGVNDREIIPFVEMTREKDIEVRFIEYMPFDGNKWNKGKMFSYTEMVDLIREKYPTLEQIQGHKNDTSKTYKIPGFVGKLGFITSMTHNFCGTCNRLRITNDGNLKVCLFGNAEVSLRDILRRSNNGEPIEEEAYEAMRQIEMDRRQGLSDQSTPLGLAPNEQELLDVIGMAVKRKKEKHAGIGELEHMKNRPMILIDSRSPWSAPYHQVPDWTTVRSSAVMGAATQSSSPSLLATPTSPKPIPPHLVMPATHLYGQQPRCFSTTRQLREDTKSSNATLTHVSDSGSAHMVSISDKTPTKRVAKAVCSVHFTSATACRLIVENQIKKGDVLGVARVAGIMAAKRTSDLIPLCHPIAISKVTVDLAVTDRSLLHRSSEGGSDGGDGGGRVDIEATVACEGKTGVEMEALTAASTAALTVYDMCKAVDKGMRVEGLRVVLKEGGKSGRWVEGARDSSTNTT
;
A
#
# COMPACT_ATOMS: atom_id res chain seq x y z
N MET A 1 -70.70 15.75 -9.39
CA MET A 1 -70.64 15.83 -7.91
C MET A 1 -69.17 15.97 -7.54
N SER A 2 -68.73 17.13 -7.02
CA SER A 2 -68.63 17.44 -5.57
C SER A 2 -67.33 16.89 -4.95
N GLN A 3 -66.46 17.65 -4.27
CA GLN A 3 -66.45 19.06 -3.87
C GLN A 3 -64.98 19.51 -3.54
N LYS A 4 -64.64 20.80 -3.75
CA LYS A 4 -63.71 21.67 -2.98
C LYS A 4 -62.22 21.23 -2.76
N VAL A 5 -61.18 22.10 -2.73
CA VAL A 5 -61.04 23.54 -3.00
C VAL A 5 -59.56 23.91 -3.35
N PHE A 6 -59.42 24.87 -4.26
CA PHE A 6 -58.39 25.93 -4.49
C PHE A 6 -57.33 26.25 -3.37
N SER A 7 -56.15 26.85 -3.59
CA SER A 7 -55.49 27.41 -4.81
C SER A 7 -53.95 27.65 -4.62
N ALA A 8 -53.27 27.85 -5.75
CA ALA A 8 -52.02 28.62 -5.95
C ALA A 8 -52.14 30.14 -5.60
N ALA A 9 -51.12 31.02 -5.58
CA ALA A 9 -49.65 30.92 -5.36
C ALA A 9 -48.98 32.34 -5.38
N ARG A 10 -47.69 32.39 -4.98
CA ARG A 10 -46.63 33.40 -5.31
C ARG A 10 -46.68 34.85 -4.75
N THR A 11 -45.45 35.31 -4.41
CA THR A 11 -44.87 36.68 -4.48
C THR A 11 -45.59 37.87 -3.83
N TRP A 12 -44.95 38.46 -2.81
CA TRP A 12 -45.10 39.86 -2.40
C TRP A 12 -43.73 40.49 -2.07
N SER A 13 -43.63 41.82 -2.21
CA SER A 13 -42.40 42.61 -2.04
C SER A 13 -42.40 43.44 -0.74
N ALA A 14 -41.24 44.01 -0.37
CA ALA A 14 -41.03 44.70 0.90
C ALA A 14 -41.52 46.17 0.97
N PRO A 15 -41.82 46.70 2.18
CA PRO A 15 -41.87 48.13 2.49
C PRO A 15 -40.66 48.62 3.34
N ARG A 16 -40.62 49.93 3.65
CA ARG A 16 -39.52 50.65 4.36
C ARG A 16 -40.09 51.55 5.51
N PRO A 17 -39.34 52.46 6.22
CA PRO A 17 -39.29 52.46 7.70
C PRO A 17 -39.69 53.79 8.40
N LEU A 18 -39.37 53.91 9.72
CA LEU A 18 -39.23 55.10 10.64
C LEU A 18 -40.15 55.06 11.89
N PRO A 19 -39.88 55.78 13.01
CA PRO A 19 -38.65 56.46 13.49
C PRO A 19 -38.23 56.06 14.95
N THR A 20 -37.53 56.94 15.69
CA THR A 20 -36.69 56.69 16.90
C THR A 20 -37.12 57.41 18.20
N GLN A 21 -36.73 56.90 19.38
CA GLN A 21 -36.06 57.69 20.46
C GLN A 21 -35.36 56.79 21.53
N ALA A 22 -34.65 57.37 22.50
CA ALA A 22 -33.58 56.68 23.28
C ALA A 22 -33.38 57.14 24.74
N VAL A 23 -32.67 56.33 25.54
CA VAL A 23 -32.11 56.66 26.89
C VAL A 23 -30.69 56.08 27.04
N ARG A 24 -29.81 56.76 27.78
CA ARG A 24 -28.41 56.35 28.09
C ARG A 24 -28.24 55.96 29.56
N GLN A 25 -27.25 55.10 29.88
CA GLN A 25 -26.48 55.12 31.14
C GLN A 25 -25.00 54.71 30.91
N HIS A 26 -24.11 55.00 31.89
CA HIS A 26 -22.64 54.90 31.81
C HIS A 26 -22.03 54.34 33.14
N PRO A 27 -20.70 54.13 33.30
CA PRO A 27 -20.15 52.93 33.97
C PRO A 27 -19.61 53.12 35.41
N PRO A 28 -19.21 52.03 36.10
CA PRO A 28 -18.48 52.05 37.38
C PRO A 28 -16.92 51.96 37.25
N PRO A 29 -16.14 52.44 38.24
CA PRO A 29 -14.66 52.43 38.27
C PRO A 29 -14.04 51.30 39.16
N ALA A 30 -12.73 51.39 39.46
CA ALA A 30 -11.90 50.34 40.09
C ALA A 30 -11.25 50.74 41.45
N ARG A 31 -10.32 49.89 41.98
CA ARG A 31 -9.50 49.98 43.24
C ARG A 31 -10.23 49.61 44.57
N GLN A 32 -9.59 49.17 45.67
CA GLN A 32 -8.32 48.42 45.94
C GLN A 32 -8.21 48.04 47.46
N VAL A 33 -7.80 46.80 47.81
CA VAL A 33 -7.19 46.37 49.14
C VAL A 33 -8.14 46.51 50.38
N VAL A 34 -8.13 45.68 51.44
CA VAL A 34 -7.23 45.57 52.63
C VAL A 34 -7.58 44.30 53.47
N ARG A 35 -6.62 43.79 54.28
CA ARG A 35 -6.79 42.64 55.24
C ARG A 35 -7.05 43.09 56.69
N ARG A 36 -7.92 42.36 57.42
CA ARG A 36 -7.82 41.86 58.84
C ARG A 36 -9.19 41.21 59.19
N ALA A 37 -9.37 40.06 59.87
CA ALA A 37 -8.66 39.30 60.94
C ALA A 37 -9.23 39.55 62.36
N ALA A 38 -9.13 38.53 63.23
CA ALA A 38 -9.72 38.40 64.59
C ALA A 38 -11.24 38.08 64.64
N THR A 39 -11.82 37.43 65.66
CA THR A 39 -11.58 36.12 66.36
C THR A 39 -12.67 35.91 67.45
N ALA A 40 -12.87 34.67 67.92
CA ALA A 40 -13.55 34.29 69.18
C ALA A 40 -15.10 34.46 69.25
N ALA A 41 -15.86 33.68 70.04
CA ALA A 41 -15.65 32.37 70.69
C ALA A 41 -17.00 31.74 71.14
N ALA A 42 -16.97 30.55 71.76
CA ALA A 42 -17.87 29.95 72.79
C ALA A 42 -19.28 30.54 73.06
N ALA A 43 -20.35 29.81 73.39
CA ALA A 43 -20.68 28.37 73.58
C ALA A 43 -22.25 28.30 73.73
N SER A 44 -22.99 27.29 74.22
CA SER A 44 -22.70 26.05 74.97
C SER A 44 -23.91 25.08 74.97
N HIS A 45 -23.67 23.76 75.01
CA HIS A 45 -24.45 22.69 75.70
C HIS A 45 -25.95 22.42 75.35
N THR A 46 -26.55 21.22 75.51
CA THR A 46 -26.10 19.82 75.80
C THR A 46 -27.23 18.83 75.54
N VAL A 47 -26.93 17.64 74.99
CA VAL A 47 -27.37 16.29 75.46
C VAL A 47 -26.26 15.30 75.05
N GLU A 48 -26.01 14.22 75.81
CA GLU A 48 -24.85 13.33 75.65
C GLU A 48 -25.17 11.82 75.51
N SER A 49 -24.37 11.15 74.66
CA SER A 49 -23.72 9.83 74.91
C SER A 49 -24.56 8.54 75.00
N PRO A 50 -23.96 7.32 74.79
CA PRO A 50 -22.53 6.99 74.79
C PRO A 50 -21.95 6.30 73.52
N ASN A 51 -20.64 6.00 73.62
CA ASN A 51 -19.67 5.49 72.61
C ASN A 51 -19.42 3.95 72.83
N PRO A 52 -18.46 3.21 72.19
CA PRO A 52 -17.28 3.65 71.44
C PRO A 52 -16.89 2.92 70.12
N SER A 53 -15.96 3.57 69.41
CA SER A 53 -14.86 3.00 68.59
C SER A 53 -15.10 2.48 67.16
N SER A 54 -14.55 3.22 66.19
CA SER A 54 -13.73 2.67 65.09
C SER A 54 -12.82 3.78 64.52
N LYS A 55 -11.77 3.44 63.77
CA LYS A 55 -10.78 4.40 63.27
C LYS A 55 -11.26 5.05 61.96
N ALA A 56 -11.27 6.39 61.91
CA ALA A 56 -11.54 7.12 60.68
C ALA A 56 -10.43 6.86 59.63
N SER A 57 -10.78 6.22 58.51
CA SER A 57 -9.87 5.95 57.39
C SER A 57 -9.64 7.22 56.56
N GLY A 58 -8.51 7.89 56.80
CA GLY A 58 -8.12 9.06 56.03
C GLY A 58 -7.94 8.76 54.53
N ILE A 59 -8.35 9.70 53.67
CA ILE A 59 -8.17 9.63 52.22
C ILE A 59 -6.68 9.37 51.90
N PRO A 60 -6.33 8.38 51.07
CA PRO A 60 -4.93 8.05 50.80
C PRO A 60 -4.20 9.25 50.21
N SER A 61 -3.07 9.62 50.82
CA SER A 61 -2.25 10.72 50.29
C SER A 61 -1.79 10.41 48.87
N ARG A 62 -1.51 11.46 48.08
CA ARG A 62 -0.99 11.33 46.69
C ARG A 62 0.32 10.52 46.59
N ARG A 63 0.99 10.22 47.71
CA ARG A 63 2.17 9.33 47.80
C ARG A 63 1.80 7.84 47.99
N GLY A 64 0.62 7.51 48.52
CA GLY A 64 0.13 6.13 48.63
C GLY A 64 -0.08 5.49 47.26
N PHE A 65 -0.90 6.14 46.44
CA PHE A 65 -1.12 5.79 45.02
C PHE A 65 0.14 5.68 44.14
N ILE A 66 1.30 6.16 44.60
CA ILE A 66 2.61 6.01 43.93
C ILE A 66 3.38 4.77 44.43
N LYS A 67 3.16 4.33 45.68
CA LYS A 67 3.65 3.04 46.19
C LYS A 67 2.84 1.86 45.65
N ASP A 68 1.53 2.03 45.54
CA ASP A 68 0.61 0.96 45.11
C ASP A 68 0.52 0.82 43.57
N ALA A 69 1.21 1.71 42.84
CA ALA A 69 1.35 1.61 41.39
C ALA A 69 2.30 0.45 41.05
N LYS A 70 1.74 -0.65 40.52
CA LYS A 70 2.55 -1.77 40.00
C LYS A 70 3.60 -1.25 39.02
N PRO A 71 4.89 -1.63 39.16
CA PRO A 71 5.91 -1.23 38.22
C PRO A 71 5.55 -1.73 36.81
N PHE A 72 5.86 -0.93 35.79
CA PHE A 72 5.62 -1.31 34.40
C PHE A 72 6.44 -2.56 34.06
N SER A 73 5.82 -3.53 33.37
CA SER A 73 6.37 -4.89 33.26
C SER A 73 7.69 -5.00 32.50
N ASP A 74 8.58 -5.85 33.02
CA ASP A 74 9.83 -6.27 32.35
C ASP A 74 9.58 -7.11 31.08
N PHE A 75 8.37 -7.65 30.90
CA PHE A 75 7.96 -8.31 29.65
C PHE A 75 7.64 -7.30 28.54
N LEU A 76 7.29 -6.06 28.89
CA LEU A 76 7.01 -4.97 27.94
C LEU A 76 8.10 -3.89 27.88
N THR A 77 9.25 -4.13 28.54
CA THR A 77 10.40 -3.23 28.53
C THR A 77 11.54 -3.86 27.75
N ASP A 78 12.08 -3.14 26.77
CA ASP A 78 13.19 -3.63 25.94
C ASP A 78 14.58 -3.29 26.51
N THR A 79 15.63 -3.80 25.85
CA THR A 79 17.04 -3.59 26.23
C THR A 79 17.49 -2.13 26.20
N TYR A 80 16.68 -1.22 25.70
CA TYR A 80 16.93 0.22 25.64
C TYR A 80 16.06 1.00 26.64
N GLN A 81 15.47 0.31 27.63
CA GLN A 81 14.60 0.87 28.67
C GLN A 81 13.38 1.62 28.11
N ARG A 82 12.91 1.22 26.92
CA ARG A 82 11.67 1.74 26.33
C ARG A 82 10.51 0.88 26.79
N GLN A 83 9.69 1.43 27.69
CA GLN A 83 8.41 0.85 28.08
C GLN A 83 7.44 0.86 26.88
N HIS A 84 6.66 -0.19 26.68
CA HIS A 84 5.76 -0.35 25.53
C HIS A 84 4.27 -0.32 25.92
N ASP A 85 3.78 0.85 26.29
CA ASP A 85 2.41 1.06 26.77
C ASP A 85 1.33 1.19 25.66
N TYR A 86 1.70 1.02 24.38
CA TYR A 86 0.84 1.29 23.22
C TYR A 86 0.76 0.09 22.25
N LEU A 87 -0.35 -0.64 22.32
CA LEU A 87 -0.68 -1.76 21.44
C LEU A 87 -1.51 -1.31 20.22
N ARG A 88 -1.26 -1.94 19.06
CA ARG A 88 -2.07 -1.84 17.84
C ARG A 88 -2.58 -3.21 17.43
N ILE A 89 -3.87 -3.37 17.17
CA ILE A 89 -4.47 -4.66 16.79
C ILE A 89 -5.10 -4.55 15.40
N SER A 90 -4.62 -5.35 14.45
CA SER A 90 -5.22 -5.52 13.13
C SER A 90 -6.42 -6.47 13.25
N LEU A 91 -7.63 -6.01 12.92
CA LEU A 91 -8.88 -6.74 13.21
C LEU A 91 -9.44 -7.53 12.03
N THR A 92 -9.00 -7.22 10.81
CA THR A 92 -9.47 -7.85 9.57
C THR A 92 -8.56 -7.46 8.41
N GLU A 93 -8.47 -8.33 7.40
CA GLU A 93 -7.80 -8.07 6.11
C GLU A 93 -8.72 -7.33 5.11
N ARG A 94 -10.03 -7.42 5.34
CA ARG A 94 -11.03 -6.83 4.44
C ARG A 94 -10.94 -5.30 4.51
N CYS A 95 -11.01 -4.66 3.34
CA CYS A 95 -11.13 -3.21 3.20
C CYS A 95 -12.19 -2.87 2.15
N ASN A 96 -12.94 -1.79 2.38
CA ASN A 96 -13.94 -1.23 1.46
C ASN A 96 -13.35 -0.22 0.46
N LEU A 97 -12.07 0.16 0.60
CA LEU A 97 -11.30 0.96 -0.36
C LEU A 97 -10.22 0.10 -1.05
N ARG A 98 -9.59 0.65 -2.10
CA ARG A 98 -8.47 0.04 -2.85
C ARG A 98 -7.39 1.09 -3.12
N CYS A 99 -6.89 1.72 -2.05
CA CYS A 99 -6.05 2.92 -2.17
C CYS A 99 -4.72 2.64 -2.88
N VAL A 100 -4.35 3.51 -3.82
CA VAL A 100 -3.26 3.28 -4.80
C VAL A 100 -1.88 3.00 -4.20
N TYR A 101 -1.64 3.47 -2.97
CA TYR A 101 -0.38 3.31 -2.24
C TYR A 101 -0.40 2.18 -1.19
N CYS A 102 -1.52 1.46 -1.05
CA CYS A 102 -1.81 0.56 0.08
C CYS A 102 -2.34 -0.81 -0.36
N MET A 103 -3.20 -0.88 -1.39
CA MET A 103 -3.80 -2.13 -1.86
C MET A 103 -3.90 -2.13 -3.40
N PRO A 104 -3.61 -3.27 -4.07
CA PRO A 104 -3.90 -3.46 -5.50
C PRO A 104 -5.39 -3.26 -5.82
N GLU A 105 -5.76 -3.14 -7.09
CA GLU A 105 -7.10 -2.74 -7.54
C GLU A 105 -8.14 -3.86 -7.36
N GLU A 106 -7.73 -5.04 -7.82
CA GLU A 106 -8.32 -6.36 -7.59
C GLU A 106 -8.52 -6.64 -6.09
N GLY A 107 -7.68 -6.06 -5.23
CA GLY A 107 -7.58 -6.40 -3.81
C GLY A 107 -6.65 -7.58 -3.56
N VAL A 108 -6.74 -8.15 -2.37
CA VAL A 108 -5.87 -9.24 -1.92
C VAL A 108 -6.65 -10.55 -1.82
N PRO A 109 -5.99 -11.71 -1.99
CA PRO A 109 -6.49 -12.96 -1.42
C PRO A 109 -6.76 -12.76 0.08
N LEU A 110 -7.86 -13.31 0.59
CA LEU A 110 -8.19 -13.24 2.00
C LEU A 110 -7.83 -14.56 2.68
N SER A 111 -7.22 -14.48 3.86
CA SER A 111 -6.92 -15.67 4.67
C SER A 111 -8.21 -16.40 5.06
N PRO A 112 -8.20 -17.74 5.19
CA PRO A 112 -9.31 -18.51 5.74
C PRO A 112 -9.73 -17.98 7.11
N GLU A 113 -11.02 -17.99 7.44
CA GLU A 113 -11.50 -17.39 8.70
C GLU A 113 -10.92 -18.12 9.94
N ARG A 114 -10.60 -19.43 9.83
CA ARG A 114 -9.85 -20.20 10.84
C ARG A 114 -8.45 -19.65 11.11
N GLU A 115 -7.80 -18.96 10.18
CA GLU A 115 -6.45 -18.38 10.40
C GLU A 115 -6.49 -17.02 11.11
N LEU A 116 -7.65 -16.38 11.19
CA LEU A 116 -7.82 -15.07 11.81
C LEU A 116 -8.09 -15.19 13.31
N LEU A 117 -7.81 -14.12 14.06
CA LEU A 117 -8.16 -14.02 15.48
C LEU A 117 -9.67 -13.83 15.69
N THR A 118 -10.25 -14.69 16.55
CA THR A 118 -11.63 -14.54 17.04
C THR A 118 -11.77 -13.31 17.94
N THR A 119 -13.01 -12.92 18.28
CA THR A 119 -13.22 -11.83 19.26
C THR A 119 -12.72 -12.20 20.65
N PRO A 120 -13.01 -13.39 21.22
CA PRO A 120 -12.40 -13.87 22.45
C PRO A 120 -10.86 -13.84 22.46
N GLU A 121 -10.20 -14.27 21.38
CA GLU A 121 -8.73 -14.25 21.28
C GLU A 121 -8.17 -12.83 21.34
N ILE A 122 -8.83 -11.86 20.71
CA ILE A 122 -8.45 -10.44 20.79
C ILE A 122 -8.66 -9.90 22.21
N ILE A 123 -9.70 -10.32 22.92
CA ILE A 123 -10.00 -9.90 24.29
C ILE A 123 -8.97 -10.50 25.27
N MET A 124 -8.67 -11.79 25.17
CA MET A 124 -7.62 -12.46 25.95
C MET A 124 -6.27 -11.77 25.78
N LEU A 125 -5.82 -11.55 24.53
CA LEU A 125 -4.58 -10.80 24.26
C LEU A 125 -4.64 -9.38 24.82
N SER A 126 -5.77 -8.67 24.67
CA SER A 126 -5.93 -7.32 25.21
C SER A 126 -5.85 -7.30 26.74
N SER A 127 -6.42 -8.29 27.44
CA SER A 127 -6.33 -8.42 28.90
C SER A 127 -4.89 -8.60 29.36
N VAL A 128 -4.15 -9.54 28.74
CA VAL A 128 -2.74 -9.80 29.05
C VAL A 128 -1.88 -8.55 28.80
N PHE A 129 -2.04 -7.88 27.66
CA PHE A 129 -1.25 -6.67 27.39
C PHE A 129 -1.59 -5.53 28.36
N VAL A 130 -2.86 -5.34 28.75
CA VAL A 130 -3.27 -4.34 29.75
C VAL A 130 -2.75 -4.71 31.15
N SER A 131 -2.78 -5.99 31.56
CA SER A 131 -2.27 -6.46 32.86
C SER A 131 -0.78 -6.13 33.07
N GLN A 132 0.00 -6.14 31.98
CA GLN A 132 1.42 -5.79 31.96
C GLN A 132 1.72 -4.29 31.81
N GLY A 133 0.69 -3.44 31.63
CA GLY A 133 0.83 -1.98 31.60
C GLY A 133 0.51 -1.28 30.28
N VAL A 134 -0.07 -1.95 29.27
CA VAL A 134 -0.58 -1.24 28.07
C VAL A 134 -1.72 -0.31 28.46
N SER A 135 -1.44 1.00 28.43
CA SER A 135 -2.41 2.06 28.71
C SER A 135 -3.25 2.44 27.49
N LYS A 136 -2.85 2.00 26.28
CA LYS A 136 -3.41 2.45 25.02
C LYS A 136 -3.55 1.32 23.99
N ILE A 137 -4.78 1.03 23.59
CA ILE A 137 -5.10 0.08 22.51
C ILE A 137 -5.60 0.87 21.29
N ARG A 138 -5.12 0.51 20.10
CA ARG A 138 -5.59 1.07 18.83
C ARG A 138 -6.02 -0.01 17.85
N LEU A 139 -7.28 0.03 17.48
CA LEU A 139 -7.91 -0.85 16.50
C LEU A 139 -7.62 -0.36 15.08
N THR A 140 -7.28 -1.30 14.19
CA THR A 140 -6.90 -1.09 12.79
C THR A 140 -7.18 -2.39 12.00
N GLY A 141 -6.62 -2.57 10.81
CA GLY A 141 -6.93 -3.66 9.89
C GLY A 141 -6.54 -3.27 8.45
N GLY A 142 -7.27 -3.82 7.49
CA GLY A 142 -7.71 -3.07 6.31
C GLY A 142 -8.64 -1.94 6.75
N GLU A 143 -9.93 -2.20 6.93
CA GLU A 143 -10.88 -1.25 7.52
C GLU A 143 -11.62 -1.87 8.72
N PRO A 144 -11.36 -1.45 9.97
CA PRO A 144 -12.01 -2.05 11.15
C PRO A 144 -13.53 -1.77 11.22
N THR A 145 -14.04 -0.69 10.64
CA THR A 145 -15.49 -0.39 10.70
C THR A 145 -16.35 -1.39 9.91
N ILE A 146 -15.79 -2.17 8.97
CA ILE A 146 -16.53 -3.22 8.25
C ILE A 146 -16.51 -4.60 8.94
N ARG A 147 -15.76 -4.77 10.06
CA ARG A 147 -15.92 -5.95 10.92
C ARG A 147 -17.32 -5.93 11.54
N ARG A 148 -18.02 -7.08 11.51
CA ARG A 148 -19.45 -7.20 11.88
C ARG A 148 -19.67 -6.88 13.36
N ASP A 149 -18.90 -7.56 14.20
CA ASP A 149 -18.87 -7.57 15.66
C ASP A 149 -18.00 -6.46 16.30
N ILE A 150 -17.61 -5.44 15.54
CA ILE A 150 -16.72 -4.36 16.02
C ILE A 150 -17.27 -3.63 17.27
N LEU A 151 -18.59 -3.50 17.42
CA LEU A 151 -19.20 -2.85 18.59
C LEU A 151 -19.16 -3.74 19.84
N PRO A 152 -19.62 -5.03 19.80
CA PRO A 152 -19.34 -5.99 20.87
C PRO A 152 -17.87 -6.05 21.28
N LEU A 153 -16.95 -6.19 20.32
CA LEU A 153 -15.50 -6.26 20.58
C LEU A 153 -14.98 -4.99 21.28
N MET A 154 -15.39 -3.80 20.82
CA MET A 154 -15.02 -2.55 21.47
C MET A 154 -15.58 -2.42 22.89
N ARG A 155 -16.80 -2.91 23.16
CA ARG A 155 -17.37 -2.92 24.51
C ARG A 155 -16.59 -3.85 25.45
N GLN A 156 -16.24 -5.06 25.00
CA GLN A 156 -15.43 -6.00 25.78
C GLN A 156 -14.01 -5.45 26.05
N ILE A 157 -13.34 -4.83 25.06
CA ILE A 157 -12.06 -4.14 25.29
C ILE A 157 -12.23 -2.91 26.20
N GLY A 158 -13.33 -2.17 26.07
CA GLY A 158 -13.67 -1.04 26.94
C GLY A 158 -13.85 -1.41 28.41
N ALA A 159 -14.26 -2.65 28.70
CA ALA A 159 -14.34 -3.18 30.06
C ALA A 159 -12.96 -3.35 30.73
N LEU A 160 -11.84 -3.32 30.00
CA LEU A 160 -10.48 -3.38 30.56
C LEU A 160 -10.02 -2.06 31.21
N ARG A 161 -10.86 -1.02 31.24
CA ARG A 161 -10.56 0.28 31.85
C ARG A 161 -10.14 0.22 33.32
N PRO A 162 -10.82 -0.52 34.22
CA PRO A 162 -10.41 -0.64 35.62
C PRO A 162 -9.04 -1.32 35.79
N HIS A 163 -8.61 -2.12 34.81
CA HIS A 163 -7.33 -2.85 34.84
C HIS A 163 -6.15 -2.05 34.25
N GLY A 164 -6.38 -0.84 33.73
CA GLY A 164 -5.32 0.09 33.32
C GLY A 164 -5.50 0.74 31.95
N LEU A 165 -6.46 0.28 31.13
CA LEU A 165 -6.69 0.85 29.79
C LEU A 165 -7.22 2.29 29.88
N ARG A 166 -6.46 3.26 29.38
CA ARG A 166 -6.81 4.70 29.39
C ARG A 166 -7.41 5.15 28.05
N GLU A 167 -6.74 4.82 26.95
CA GLU A 167 -7.14 5.22 25.60
C GLU A 167 -7.50 4.01 24.72
N LEU A 168 -8.77 3.89 24.34
CA LEU A 168 -9.23 3.03 23.25
C LEU A 168 -9.38 3.89 21.99
N CYS A 169 -8.61 3.58 20.95
CA CYS A 169 -8.55 4.37 19.72
C CYS A 169 -8.91 3.58 18.48
N LEU A 170 -9.45 4.26 17.46
CA LEU A 170 -9.74 3.69 16.14
C LEU A 170 -8.83 4.31 15.05
N THR A 171 -8.48 3.53 14.03
CA THR A 171 -7.89 4.01 12.77
C THR A 171 -8.75 3.54 11.61
N THR A 172 -9.30 4.46 10.81
CA THR A 172 -10.33 4.16 9.80
C THR A 172 -10.22 5.12 8.62
N ASN A 173 -10.75 4.73 7.46
CA ASN A 173 -11.00 5.61 6.32
C ASN A 173 -12.29 6.44 6.45
N GLY A 174 -13.11 6.19 7.47
CA GLY A 174 -14.29 6.98 7.80
C GLY A 174 -15.58 6.61 7.06
N LEU A 175 -15.57 5.83 5.97
CA LEU A 175 -16.77 5.63 5.11
C LEU A 175 -18.01 5.11 5.86
N ALA A 176 -17.82 4.31 6.90
CA ALA A 176 -18.91 3.76 7.73
C ALA A 176 -18.92 4.29 9.18
N LEU A 177 -18.05 5.25 9.52
CA LEU A 177 -17.86 5.70 10.89
C LEU A 177 -19.10 6.41 11.45
N HIS A 178 -19.71 7.33 10.69
CA HIS A 178 -20.96 8.05 11.06
C HIS A 178 -22.18 7.15 11.35
N ARG A 179 -22.09 5.83 11.18
CA ARG A 179 -23.18 4.86 11.47
C ARG A 179 -22.92 4.00 12.71
N LYS A 180 -21.74 4.12 13.30
CA LYS A 180 -21.27 3.32 14.44
C LYS A 180 -20.71 4.17 15.58
N LEU A 181 -20.54 5.47 15.37
CA LEU A 181 -19.75 6.34 16.25
C LEU A 181 -20.34 6.44 17.66
N GLU A 182 -21.67 6.53 17.78
CA GLU A 182 -22.40 6.57 19.04
C GLU A 182 -22.13 5.31 19.87
N GLY A 183 -22.35 4.12 19.28
CA GLY A 183 -22.04 2.84 19.92
C GLY A 183 -20.55 2.62 20.21
N MET A 184 -19.66 3.34 19.51
CA MET A 184 -18.22 3.36 19.82
C MET A 184 -17.90 4.30 21.00
N VAL A 185 -18.61 5.41 21.15
CA VAL A 185 -18.50 6.31 22.32
C VAL A 185 -19.04 5.62 23.58
N GLU A 186 -20.17 4.92 23.48
CA GLU A 186 -20.67 4.01 24.54
C GLU A 186 -19.62 2.97 24.95
N ALA A 187 -18.90 2.41 23.98
CA ALA A 187 -17.79 1.48 24.19
C ALA A 187 -16.50 2.15 24.69
N GLY A 188 -16.51 3.47 24.95
CA GLY A 188 -15.39 4.22 25.50
C GLY A 188 -14.30 4.61 24.51
N LEU A 189 -14.62 4.82 23.22
CA LEU A 189 -13.71 5.38 22.21
C LEU A 189 -13.20 6.78 22.63
N THR A 190 -11.87 6.95 22.72
CA THR A 190 -11.23 8.23 23.12
C THR A 190 -10.58 9.00 21.97
N GLY A 191 -10.48 8.42 20.77
CA GLY A 191 -9.82 9.07 19.65
C GLY A 191 -9.86 8.33 18.33
N VAL A 192 -10.00 9.09 17.26
CA VAL A 192 -10.12 8.60 15.88
C VAL A 192 -8.94 9.12 15.08
N ASN A 193 -8.18 8.22 14.47
CA ASN A 193 -7.30 8.55 13.34
C ASN A 193 -8.05 8.25 12.06
N LEU A 194 -8.60 9.29 11.44
CA LEU A 194 -9.24 9.20 10.14
C LEU A 194 -8.16 9.34 9.05
N SER A 195 -8.25 8.55 7.99
CA SER A 195 -7.32 8.60 6.85
C SER A 195 -8.04 9.28 5.67
N LEU A 196 -7.55 10.44 5.26
CA LEU A 196 -8.11 11.25 4.18
C LEU A 196 -6.96 12.01 3.53
N ASP A 197 -6.57 11.59 2.33
CA ASP A 197 -5.37 12.09 1.65
C ASP A 197 -5.63 13.30 0.74
N THR A 198 -6.89 13.69 0.53
CA THR A 198 -7.32 14.76 -0.38
C THR A 198 -8.68 15.30 0.06
N LEU A 199 -8.91 16.59 -0.17
CA LEU A 199 -10.16 17.31 0.03
C LEU A 199 -10.97 17.47 -1.28
N ASP A 200 -10.44 17.00 -2.41
CA ASP A 200 -11.15 16.97 -3.69
C ASP A 200 -11.91 15.63 -3.88
N PRO A 201 -13.24 15.64 -4.14
CA PRO A 201 -14.04 14.41 -4.25
C PRO A 201 -13.66 13.50 -5.43
N TRP A 202 -13.11 14.04 -6.51
CA TRP A 202 -12.72 13.29 -7.71
C TRP A 202 -11.34 12.67 -7.53
N GLN A 203 -10.39 13.43 -6.99
CA GLN A 203 -9.09 12.94 -6.55
C GLN A 203 -9.23 11.87 -5.48
N PHE A 204 -10.20 12.02 -4.55
CA PHE A 204 -10.55 10.96 -3.59
C PHE A 204 -10.95 9.67 -4.31
N GLN A 205 -11.80 9.75 -5.34
CA GLN A 205 -12.21 8.58 -6.11
C GLN A 205 -11.03 7.93 -6.84
N ILE A 206 -10.07 8.71 -7.34
CA ILE A 206 -8.84 8.19 -7.97
C ILE A 206 -7.93 7.52 -6.93
N MET A 207 -7.57 8.23 -5.87
CA MET A 207 -6.61 7.77 -4.86
C MET A 207 -7.10 6.54 -4.10
N THR A 208 -8.41 6.41 -3.88
CA THR A 208 -9.04 5.28 -3.15
C THR A 208 -9.67 4.21 -4.05
N ARG A 209 -9.79 4.51 -5.35
CA ARG A 209 -10.55 3.76 -6.39
C ARG A 209 -12.03 3.53 -6.07
N ARG A 210 -12.65 4.30 -5.16
CA ARG A 210 -14.05 4.13 -4.74
C ARG A 210 -14.70 5.49 -4.46
N LYS A 211 -16.03 5.57 -4.63
CA LYS A 211 -16.82 6.70 -4.13
C LYS A 211 -16.97 6.60 -2.61
N GLY A 212 -17.11 7.75 -1.95
CA GLY A 212 -17.31 7.78 -0.49
C GLY A 212 -16.96 9.09 0.22
N PHE A 213 -16.40 10.09 -0.48
CA PHE A 213 -15.94 11.36 0.10
C PHE A 213 -16.96 12.00 1.07
N ASP A 214 -18.20 12.17 0.65
CA ASP A 214 -19.26 12.80 1.45
C ASP A 214 -19.56 12.03 2.75
N ALA A 215 -19.42 10.71 2.72
CA ALA A 215 -19.57 9.84 3.90
C ALA A 215 -18.37 9.94 4.86
N VAL A 216 -17.20 10.33 4.37
CA VAL A 216 -16.02 10.64 5.18
C VAL A 216 -16.18 12.03 5.82
N ILE A 217 -16.57 13.05 5.05
CA ILE A 217 -16.84 14.40 5.55
C ILE A 217 -17.94 14.37 6.63
N LYS A 218 -19.08 13.70 6.36
CA LYS A 218 -20.14 13.48 7.36
C LYS A 218 -19.64 12.80 8.63
N SER A 219 -18.62 11.94 8.53
CA SER A 219 -18.03 11.27 9.71
C SER A 219 -17.07 12.16 10.49
N ILE A 220 -16.42 13.14 9.83
CA ILE A 220 -15.63 14.19 10.49
C ILE A 220 -16.58 15.13 11.24
N GLU A 221 -17.64 15.58 10.57
CA GLU A 221 -18.68 16.45 11.15
C GLU A 221 -19.36 15.78 12.35
N ARG A 222 -19.75 14.50 12.23
CA ARG A 222 -20.39 13.77 13.34
C ARG A 222 -19.49 13.60 14.57
N VAL A 223 -18.16 13.52 14.40
CA VAL A 223 -17.21 13.54 15.55
C VAL A 223 -17.18 14.92 16.21
N LEU A 224 -17.21 16.01 15.43
CA LEU A 224 -17.27 17.37 15.97
C LEU A 224 -18.59 17.63 16.71
N GLU A 225 -19.72 17.20 16.16
CA GLU A 225 -21.04 17.26 16.81
C GLU A 225 -21.05 16.54 18.16
N LEU A 226 -20.54 15.31 18.24
CA LEU A 226 -20.48 14.58 19.50
C LEU A 226 -19.50 15.23 20.51
N ASN A 227 -18.42 15.87 20.03
CA ASN A 227 -17.53 16.64 20.89
C ASN A 227 -18.19 17.90 21.46
N MET A 228 -19.05 18.58 20.71
CA MET A 228 -19.88 19.69 21.22
C MET A 228 -20.85 19.21 22.31
N HIS A 229 -21.31 17.96 22.23
CA HIS A 229 -22.09 17.30 23.29
C HIS A 229 -21.23 16.62 24.38
N GLY A 230 -19.91 16.90 24.44
CA GLY A 230 -19.02 16.48 25.51
C GLY A 230 -18.33 15.12 25.34
N ALA A 231 -18.42 14.45 24.19
CA ALA A 231 -17.84 13.11 23.99
C ALA A 231 -16.29 13.05 24.05
N GLY A 232 -15.59 14.18 23.92
CA GLY A 232 -14.14 14.28 24.16
C GLY A 232 -13.24 13.48 23.21
N ILE A 233 -13.73 13.12 22.03
CA ILE A 233 -13.04 12.26 21.05
C ILE A 233 -11.89 13.05 20.39
N LYS A 234 -10.65 12.61 20.59
CA LYS A 234 -9.47 13.20 19.94
C LYS A 234 -9.47 12.88 18.44
N LEU A 235 -9.94 13.80 17.59
CA LEU A 235 -9.96 13.61 16.13
C LEU A 235 -8.63 14.01 15.49
N LYS A 236 -8.06 13.09 14.71
CA LYS A 236 -6.81 13.29 13.97
C LYS A 236 -6.99 12.84 12.52
N ILE A 237 -6.82 13.74 11.56
CA ILE A 237 -6.82 13.40 10.14
C ILE A 237 -5.38 13.06 9.74
N ASN A 238 -5.19 12.03 8.92
CA ASN A 238 -3.88 11.60 8.43
C ASN A 238 -3.92 11.62 6.91
N ALA A 239 -2.97 12.32 6.30
CA ALA A 239 -2.82 12.45 4.84
C ALA A 239 -1.39 12.04 4.44
N VAL A 240 -1.27 11.04 3.57
CA VAL A 240 0.01 10.65 2.95
C VAL A 240 0.30 11.58 1.78
N VAL A 241 1.33 12.40 1.90
CA VAL A 241 1.65 13.44 0.90
C VAL A 241 2.55 12.87 -0.19
N MET A 242 2.10 13.00 -1.43
CA MET A 242 2.78 12.56 -2.64
C MET A 242 2.88 13.72 -3.65
N ARG A 243 4.10 13.98 -4.12
CA ARG A 243 4.42 15.07 -5.05
C ARG A 243 3.72 14.87 -6.39
N GLY A 244 3.08 15.92 -6.91
CA GLY A 244 2.30 15.87 -8.14
C GLY A 244 1.01 15.04 -8.04
N VAL A 245 0.49 14.82 -6.83
CA VAL A 245 -0.74 14.04 -6.59
C VAL A 245 -1.68 14.80 -5.65
N ASN A 246 -1.23 15.15 -4.45
CA ASN A 246 -2.04 15.82 -3.41
C ASN A 246 -1.24 16.85 -2.60
N ASP A 247 0.02 17.08 -2.94
CA ASP A 247 0.89 18.12 -2.38
C ASP A 247 0.31 19.54 -2.48
N ARG A 248 -0.38 19.85 -3.59
CA ARG A 248 -1.14 21.10 -3.75
C ARG A 248 -2.21 21.35 -2.66
N GLU A 249 -2.63 20.30 -1.95
CA GLU A 249 -3.72 20.34 -0.97
C GLU A 249 -3.23 20.55 0.48
N ILE A 250 -1.91 20.61 0.72
CA ILE A 250 -1.33 20.89 2.04
C ILE A 250 -1.95 22.16 2.66
N ILE A 251 -2.05 23.25 1.90
CA ILE A 251 -2.62 24.52 2.38
C ILE A 251 -4.13 24.42 2.67
N PRO A 252 -4.99 23.89 1.77
CA PRO A 252 -6.37 23.52 2.11
C PRO A 252 -6.54 22.67 3.38
N PHE A 253 -5.67 21.68 3.59
CA PHE A 253 -5.64 20.88 4.81
C PHE A 253 -5.24 21.68 6.07
N VAL A 254 -4.37 22.68 5.93
CA VAL A 254 -4.08 23.64 7.02
C VAL A 254 -5.30 24.50 7.34
N GLU A 255 -5.97 25.07 6.33
CA GLU A 255 -7.18 25.90 6.51
C GLU A 255 -8.28 25.15 7.26
N MET A 256 -8.42 23.85 7.04
CA MET A 256 -9.37 22.99 7.76
C MET A 256 -9.21 23.03 9.29
N THR A 257 -8.01 23.33 9.80
CA THR A 257 -7.71 23.44 11.24
C THR A 257 -7.96 24.82 11.83
N ARG A 258 -8.34 25.82 11.01
CA ARG A 258 -8.56 27.20 11.45
C ARG A 258 -9.64 27.30 12.53
N GLU A 259 -10.81 26.73 12.27
CA GLU A 259 -12.02 26.87 13.09
C GLU A 259 -12.41 25.57 13.83
N LYS A 260 -11.80 24.44 13.46
CA LYS A 260 -12.16 23.10 13.96
C LYS A 260 -11.04 22.53 14.82
N ASP A 261 -11.35 22.00 16.01
CA ASP A 261 -10.37 21.28 16.85
C ASP A 261 -10.06 19.90 16.26
N ILE A 262 -9.20 19.93 15.25
CA ILE A 262 -8.71 18.77 14.51
C ILE A 262 -7.18 18.87 14.47
N GLU A 263 -6.52 17.75 14.69
CA GLU A 263 -5.10 17.62 14.38
C GLU A 263 -4.91 17.00 12.98
N VAL A 264 -4.51 17.80 12.00
CA VAL A 264 -4.19 17.29 10.65
C VAL A 264 -2.72 16.87 10.60
N ARG A 265 -2.48 15.63 10.19
CA ARG A 265 -1.18 14.96 10.22
C ARG A 265 -0.72 14.60 8.81
N PHE A 266 0.28 15.31 8.32
CA PHE A 266 0.95 14.97 7.07
C PHE A 266 1.98 13.86 7.29
N ILE A 267 2.04 12.90 6.37
CA ILE A 267 2.90 11.72 6.46
C ILE A 267 3.78 11.65 5.21
N GLU A 268 5.09 11.53 5.41
CA GLU A 268 6.05 11.28 4.32
C GLU A 268 5.77 9.91 3.66
N TYR A 269 5.60 9.90 2.34
CA TYR A 269 5.35 8.70 1.54
C TYR A 269 6.50 7.68 1.65
N MET A 270 6.19 6.50 2.21
CA MET A 270 7.14 5.41 2.50
C MET A 270 7.11 4.30 1.43
N PRO A 271 8.23 3.57 1.24
CA PRO A 271 8.22 2.31 0.53
C PRO A 271 7.40 1.25 1.28
N PHE A 272 6.59 0.50 0.53
CA PHE A 272 5.91 -0.72 0.96
C PHE A 272 5.92 -1.72 -0.20
N ASP A 273 6.00 -3.01 0.09
CA ASP A 273 5.94 -4.07 -0.93
C ASP A 273 4.69 -3.88 -1.81
N GLY A 274 4.89 -3.80 -3.12
CA GLY A 274 3.86 -3.59 -4.13
C GLY A 274 3.44 -2.13 -4.41
N ASN A 275 3.79 -1.13 -3.57
CA ASN A 275 3.24 0.23 -3.69
C ASN A 275 3.91 1.14 -4.75
N LYS A 276 4.88 0.63 -5.52
CA LYS A 276 5.64 1.33 -6.57
C LYS A 276 6.23 2.67 -6.11
N TRP A 277 6.79 2.69 -4.91
CA TRP A 277 7.46 3.86 -4.34
C TRP A 277 8.56 4.42 -5.25
N ASN A 278 8.72 5.75 -5.18
CA ASN A 278 9.70 6.48 -5.96
C ASN A 278 10.09 7.74 -5.18
N LYS A 279 11.39 7.94 -4.99
CA LYS A 279 11.96 9.08 -4.24
C LYS A 279 11.51 10.45 -4.77
N GLY A 280 11.29 10.61 -6.08
CA GLY A 280 10.78 11.84 -6.69
C GLY A 280 9.32 12.15 -6.33
N LYS A 281 8.52 11.15 -5.95
CA LYS A 281 7.15 11.32 -5.42
C LYS A 281 7.13 11.67 -3.93
N MET A 282 8.25 11.54 -3.22
CA MET A 282 8.33 11.94 -1.83
C MET A 282 8.31 13.47 -1.73
N PHE A 283 7.42 13.99 -0.88
CA PHE A 283 7.47 15.36 -0.39
C PHE A 283 8.01 15.29 1.04
N SER A 284 9.09 16.02 1.35
CA SER A 284 9.74 15.93 2.65
C SER A 284 9.09 16.83 3.70
N TYR A 285 9.26 16.49 4.99
CA TYR A 285 8.80 17.32 6.10
C TYR A 285 9.29 18.76 6.05
N THR A 286 10.54 19.00 5.65
CA THR A 286 11.11 20.35 5.54
C THR A 286 10.35 21.16 4.49
N GLU A 287 10.18 20.60 3.29
CA GLU A 287 9.40 21.24 2.22
C GLU A 287 7.94 21.50 2.64
N MET A 288 7.29 20.57 3.36
CA MET A 288 5.93 20.76 3.85
C MET A 288 5.84 21.92 4.85
N VAL A 289 6.78 22.01 5.79
CA VAL A 289 6.83 23.08 6.79
C VAL A 289 7.12 24.43 6.13
N ASP A 290 8.04 24.48 5.16
CA ASP A 290 8.44 25.73 4.52
C ASP A 290 7.37 26.26 3.54
N LEU A 291 6.67 25.38 2.82
CA LEU A 291 5.46 25.73 2.05
C LEU A 291 4.35 26.31 2.95
N ILE A 292 4.17 25.75 4.15
CA ILE A 292 3.17 26.27 5.11
C ILE A 292 3.65 27.62 5.67
N ARG A 293 4.95 27.80 5.92
CA ARG A 293 5.52 29.07 6.41
C ARG A 293 5.44 30.21 5.40
N GLU A 294 5.53 29.93 4.10
CA GLU A 294 5.36 30.92 3.04
C GLU A 294 4.01 31.65 3.18
N LYS A 295 2.94 30.91 3.53
CA LYS A 295 1.61 31.48 3.81
C LYS A 295 1.40 31.86 5.29
N TYR A 296 2.06 31.17 6.22
CA TYR A 296 1.94 31.36 7.67
C TYR A 296 3.30 31.46 8.37
N PRO A 297 3.97 32.63 8.29
CA PRO A 297 5.28 32.84 8.94
C PRO A 297 5.26 32.64 10.46
N THR A 298 4.08 32.70 11.08
CA THR A 298 3.84 32.50 12.52
C THR A 298 3.73 31.04 12.95
N LEU A 299 4.00 30.07 12.07
CA LEU A 299 3.95 28.63 12.36
C LEU A 299 4.95 28.22 13.46
N GLU A 300 4.45 28.00 14.68
CA GLU A 300 5.21 27.63 15.87
C GLU A 300 5.24 26.11 16.11
N GLN A 301 6.36 25.57 16.60
CA GLN A 301 6.45 24.16 17.00
C GLN A 301 6.04 23.98 18.47
N ILE A 302 5.14 23.03 18.73
CA ILE A 302 4.74 22.65 20.09
C ILE A 302 5.62 21.50 20.59
N GLN A 303 6.06 21.58 21.85
CA GLN A 303 6.77 20.49 22.51
C GLN A 303 5.82 19.29 22.72
N GLY A 304 6.10 18.18 22.00
CA GLY A 304 5.33 16.94 22.11
C GLY A 304 5.70 16.09 23.33
N HIS A 305 4.97 15.00 23.55
CA HIS A 305 5.30 14.01 24.57
C HIS A 305 6.50 13.14 24.15
N LYS A 306 7.20 12.54 25.13
CA LYS A 306 8.42 11.72 24.95
C LYS A 306 8.36 10.72 23.78
N ASN A 307 7.20 10.09 23.57
CA ASN A 307 7.00 9.01 22.61
C ASN A 307 6.15 9.42 21.37
N ASP A 308 5.93 10.73 21.14
CA ASP A 308 5.10 11.19 20.02
C ASP A 308 5.77 10.92 18.67
N THR A 309 5.02 10.30 17.75
CA THR A 309 5.49 9.92 16.41
C THR A 309 5.33 11.03 15.38
N SER A 310 5.10 12.27 15.82
CA SER A 310 4.73 13.41 14.99
C SER A 310 5.29 14.69 15.60
N LYS A 311 6.01 15.49 14.82
CA LYS A 311 6.39 16.84 15.22
C LYS A 311 5.14 17.73 15.13
N THR A 312 4.65 18.23 16.27
CA THR A 312 3.40 18.99 16.34
C THR A 312 3.66 20.49 16.21
N TYR A 313 2.81 21.20 15.46
CA TYR A 313 2.88 22.63 15.22
C TYR A 313 1.50 23.28 15.40
N LYS A 314 1.49 24.60 15.57
CA LYS A 314 0.29 25.43 15.60
C LYS A 314 0.52 26.72 14.81
N ILE A 315 -0.57 27.30 14.32
CA ILE A 315 -0.60 28.67 13.81
C ILE A 315 -1.37 29.52 14.85
N PRO A 316 -0.80 30.62 15.38
CA PRO A 316 -1.52 31.52 16.27
C PRO A 316 -2.86 31.98 15.67
N GLY A 317 -3.93 31.94 16.47
CA GLY A 317 -5.30 32.20 16.04
C GLY A 317 -6.06 30.99 15.47
N PHE A 318 -5.40 29.87 15.14
CA PHE A 318 -6.07 28.64 14.72
C PHE A 318 -6.49 27.81 15.96
N VAL A 319 -7.65 27.14 15.88
CA VAL A 319 -8.18 26.25 16.92
C VAL A 319 -7.42 24.92 16.93
N GLY A 320 -7.33 24.28 15.76
CA GLY A 320 -6.70 22.98 15.55
C GLY A 320 -5.17 23.05 15.49
N LYS A 321 -4.56 21.93 15.07
CA LYS A 321 -3.11 21.70 15.12
C LYS A 321 -2.62 20.96 13.88
N LEU A 322 -1.35 21.12 13.57
CA LEU A 322 -0.67 20.42 12.50
C LEU A 322 0.32 19.41 13.08
N GLY A 323 0.53 18.29 12.40
CA GLY A 323 1.51 17.28 12.78
C GLY A 323 2.26 16.73 11.57
N PHE A 324 3.54 16.47 11.71
CA PHE A 324 4.36 15.89 10.64
C PHE A 324 4.97 14.56 11.09
N ILE A 325 4.60 13.48 10.41
CA ILE A 325 5.17 12.14 10.63
C ILE A 325 6.36 11.99 9.67
N THR A 326 7.55 12.21 10.22
CA THR A 326 8.85 12.23 9.55
C THR A 326 9.39 10.81 9.31
N SER A 327 8.59 9.98 8.63
CA SER A 327 8.82 8.55 8.41
C SER A 327 10.21 8.21 7.87
N MET A 328 10.72 9.04 6.95
CA MET A 328 11.93 8.81 6.17
C MET A 328 13.04 9.80 6.55
N THR A 329 12.72 11.07 6.81
CA THR A 329 13.75 12.10 7.09
C THR A 329 14.25 12.14 8.53
N HIS A 330 13.37 11.91 9.52
CA HIS A 330 13.72 12.03 10.95
C HIS A 330 13.02 10.94 11.74
N ASN A 331 13.61 9.75 11.76
CA ASN A 331 13.02 8.60 12.44
C ASN A 331 12.90 8.82 13.96
N PHE A 332 11.79 8.35 14.52
CA PHE A 332 11.44 8.45 15.95
C PHE A 332 11.57 7.08 16.65
N CYS A 333 12.51 6.23 16.20
CA CYS A 333 12.66 4.88 16.71
C CYS A 333 13.12 4.84 18.18
N GLY A 334 13.99 5.79 18.59
CA GLY A 334 14.56 5.85 19.93
C GLY A 334 13.56 6.00 21.07
N THR A 335 12.31 6.44 20.81
CA THR A 335 11.24 6.55 21.81
C THR A 335 9.98 5.73 21.44
N CYS A 336 10.11 4.77 20.52
CA CYS A 336 8.99 4.02 19.97
C CYS A 336 8.41 2.96 20.94
N ASN A 337 7.47 3.38 21.79
CA ASN A 337 6.67 2.57 22.73
C ASN A 337 5.64 1.61 22.11
N ARG A 338 5.66 1.42 20.79
CA ARG A 338 4.59 0.71 20.06
C ARG A 338 4.86 -0.78 19.89
N LEU A 339 3.80 -1.57 20.02
CA LEU A 339 3.69 -2.97 19.62
C LEU A 339 2.51 -3.16 18.66
N ARG A 340 2.52 -4.24 17.87
CA ARG A 340 1.43 -4.58 16.96
C ARG A 340 1.13 -6.08 16.96
N ILE A 341 -0.14 -6.43 17.04
CA ILE A 341 -0.70 -7.74 16.69
C ILE A 341 -1.33 -7.63 15.29
N THR A 342 -1.01 -8.57 14.40
CA THR A 342 -1.67 -8.73 13.09
C THR A 342 -2.96 -9.55 13.19
N ASN A 343 -3.77 -9.60 12.13
CA ASN A 343 -5.10 -10.23 12.14
C ASN A 343 -5.07 -11.76 12.29
N ASP A 344 -3.95 -12.38 11.97
CA ASP A 344 -3.60 -13.79 12.20
C ASP A 344 -2.89 -14.02 13.55
N GLY A 345 -2.77 -12.98 14.39
CA GLY A 345 -2.22 -13.07 15.75
C GLY A 345 -0.71 -13.11 15.87
N ASN A 346 0.03 -12.73 14.83
CA ASN A 346 1.48 -12.54 14.92
C ASN A 346 1.86 -11.20 15.58
N LEU A 347 2.79 -11.23 16.52
CA LEU A 347 3.35 -10.05 17.20
C LEU A 347 4.51 -9.45 16.39
N LYS A 348 4.31 -8.23 15.89
CA LYS A 348 5.33 -7.37 15.29
C LYS A 348 5.78 -6.30 16.29
N VAL A 349 7.02 -6.40 16.77
CA VAL A 349 7.64 -5.37 17.65
C VAL A 349 8.18 -4.15 16.88
N CYS A 350 8.25 -4.26 15.55
CA CYS A 350 8.76 -3.27 14.60
C CYS A 350 7.85 -3.23 13.35
N LEU A 351 7.75 -2.08 12.66
CA LEU A 351 6.97 -1.99 11.42
C LEU A 351 7.65 -2.70 10.24
N PHE A 352 8.99 -2.72 10.23
CA PHE A 352 9.85 -3.31 9.20
C PHE A 352 10.75 -4.41 9.80
N GLY A 353 10.22 -5.19 10.74
CA GLY A 353 10.93 -6.29 11.38
C GLY A 353 10.41 -7.63 10.88
N ASN A 354 11.33 -8.47 10.38
CA ASN A 354 11.00 -9.80 9.85
C ASN A 354 10.84 -10.87 10.94
N ALA A 355 11.09 -10.51 12.21
CA ALA A 355 10.84 -11.35 13.36
C ALA A 355 9.39 -11.17 13.83
N GLU A 356 8.56 -12.17 13.56
CA GLU A 356 7.18 -12.32 14.03
C GLU A 356 7.10 -13.55 14.95
N VAL A 357 6.21 -13.51 15.94
CA VAL A 357 5.89 -14.67 16.80
C VAL A 357 4.38 -14.81 16.93
N SER A 358 3.85 -16.02 16.72
CA SER A 358 2.41 -16.28 16.71
C SER A 358 1.88 -16.41 18.13
N LEU A 359 1.12 -15.41 18.60
CA LEU A 359 0.41 -15.48 19.88
C LEU A 359 -0.88 -16.29 19.76
N ARG A 360 -1.48 -16.35 18.56
CA ARG A 360 -2.65 -17.19 18.23
C ARG A 360 -2.38 -18.65 18.53
N ASP A 361 -1.25 -19.18 18.07
CA ASP A 361 -0.94 -20.62 18.19
C ASP A 361 -0.43 -21.00 19.59
N ILE A 362 -0.06 -20.01 20.43
CA ILE A 362 0.16 -20.21 21.87
C ILE A 362 -1.18 -20.25 22.60
N LEU A 363 -2.11 -19.33 22.31
CA LEU A 363 -3.46 -19.35 22.89
C LEU A 363 -4.20 -20.65 22.56
N ARG A 364 -4.30 -21.02 21.28
CA ARG A 364 -5.12 -22.16 20.84
C ARG A 364 -4.64 -23.52 21.30
N ARG A 365 -3.44 -23.65 21.87
CA ARG A 365 -2.98 -24.91 22.48
C ARG A 365 -3.81 -25.34 23.69
N SER A 366 -4.54 -24.44 24.36
CA SER A 366 -5.55 -24.81 25.37
C SER A 366 -6.84 -25.39 24.76
N ASN A 367 -7.04 -25.22 23.45
CA ASN A 367 -8.25 -25.53 22.70
C ASN A 367 -7.94 -26.49 21.53
N ASN A 368 -7.00 -27.41 21.74
CA ASN A 368 -6.55 -28.43 20.77
C ASN A 368 -6.06 -27.87 19.40
N GLY A 369 -5.70 -26.60 19.34
CA GLY A 369 -5.27 -25.90 18.11
C GLY A 369 -6.39 -25.18 17.34
N GLU A 370 -7.65 -25.29 17.79
CA GLU A 370 -8.81 -24.68 17.13
C GLU A 370 -9.12 -23.26 17.62
N PRO A 371 -9.80 -22.41 16.81
CA PRO A 371 -10.27 -21.09 17.21
C PRO A 371 -11.08 -21.10 18.51
N ILE A 372 -10.79 -20.15 19.41
CA ILE A 372 -11.54 -20.02 20.66
C ILE A 372 -12.76 -19.12 20.41
N GLU A 373 -13.91 -19.75 20.22
CA GLU A 373 -15.22 -19.09 20.12
C GLU A 373 -15.82 -18.78 21.50
N GLU A 374 -16.96 -18.09 21.55
CA GLU A 374 -17.52 -17.51 22.79
C GLU A 374 -17.88 -18.57 23.84
N GLU A 375 -18.35 -19.76 23.44
CA GLU A 375 -18.67 -20.87 24.34
C GLU A 375 -17.42 -21.44 25.02
N ALA A 376 -16.34 -21.61 24.26
CA ALA A 376 -15.06 -22.09 24.77
C ALA A 376 -14.41 -21.02 25.69
N TYR A 377 -14.56 -19.74 25.34
CA TYR A 377 -14.09 -18.62 26.13
C TYR A 377 -14.82 -18.49 27.48
N GLU A 378 -16.16 -18.56 27.50
CA GLU A 378 -16.91 -18.48 28.75
C GLU A 378 -16.64 -19.72 29.65
N ALA A 379 -16.43 -20.90 29.05
CA ALA A 379 -15.98 -22.08 29.80
C ALA A 379 -14.58 -21.88 30.43
N MET A 380 -13.59 -21.38 29.68
CA MET A 380 -12.26 -21.06 30.22
C MET A 380 -12.33 -19.99 31.33
N ARG A 381 -13.18 -18.98 31.13
CA ARG A 381 -13.42 -17.90 32.10
C ARG A 381 -14.08 -18.41 33.37
N GLN A 382 -15.07 -19.29 33.27
CA GLN A 382 -15.72 -19.91 34.44
C GLN A 382 -14.72 -20.74 35.24
N ILE A 383 -13.88 -21.55 34.58
CA ILE A 383 -12.81 -22.34 35.22
C ILE A 383 -11.84 -21.43 36.00
N GLU A 384 -11.45 -20.28 35.44
CA GLU A 384 -10.59 -19.31 36.14
C GLU A 384 -11.31 -18.59 37.30
N MET A 385 -12.62 -18.33 37.18
CA MET A 385 -13.42 -17.77 38.28
C MET A 385 -13.61 -18.76 39.43
N ASP A 386 -13.83 -20.04 39.13
CA ASP A 386 -13.98 -21.11 40.13
C ASP A 386 -12.63 -21.38 40.82
N ARG A 387 -11.53 -21.37 40.06
CA ARG A 387 -10.16 -21.44 40.61
C ARG A 387 -9.86 -20.28 41.58
N ARG A 388 -10.37 -19.08 41.30
CA ARG A 388 -10.24 -17.90 42.18
C ARG A 388 -11.13 -17.96 43.41
N GLN A 389 -12.32 -18.56 43.34
CA GLN A 389 -13.20 -18.73 44.50
C GLN A 389 -12.58 -19.64 45.58
N GLY A 390 -11.55 -20.43 45.25
CA GLY A 390 -10.75 -21.19 46.22
C GLY A 390 -9.56 -20.45 46.87
N LEU A 391 -9.21 -19.22 46.48
CA LEU A 391 -8.01 -18.51 46.97
C LEU A 391 -8.22 -17.00 47.19
N SER A 392 -7.88 -16.50 48.38
CA SER A 392 -8.11 -15.10 48.75
C SER A 392 -6.92 -14.17 48.48
N ASP A 393 -6.88 -13.55 47.29
CA ASP A 393 -6.34 -12.20 47.12
C ASP A 393 -7.01 -11.47 45.93
N GLN A 394 -7.45 -10.24 46.13
CA GLN A 394 -8.11 -9.40 45.12
C GLN A 394 -7.11 -8.62 44.22
N SER A 395 -5.80 -8.78 44.43
CA SER A 395 -4.76 -7.98 43.76
C SER A 395 -4.40 -8.42 42.32
N THR A 396 -4.84 -9.60 41.87
CA THR A 396 -4.41 -10.21 40.60
C THR A 396 -5.41 -9.95 39.46
N PRO A 397 -5.01 -9.27 38.36
CA PRO A 397 -5.87 -9.04 37.18
C PRO A 397 -6.40 -10.32 36.54
N LEU A 398 -7.39 -10.21 35.65
CA LEU A 398 -7.99 -11.35 34.96
C LEU A 398 -7.01 -11.99 33.95
N GLY A 399 -6.37 -13.08 34.38
CA GLY A 399 -5.58 -13.99 33.55
C GLY A 399 -6.46 -14.87 32.67
N LEU A 400 -7.18 -14.24 31.74
CA LEU A 400 -8.13 -14.90 30.82
C LEU A 400 -7.44 -15.80 29.78
N ALA A 401 -6.12 -15.68 29.61
CA ALA A 401 -5.36 -16.50 28.68
C ALA A 401 -4.85 -17.76 29.41
N PRO A 402 -5.32 -18.97 29.06
CA PRO A 402 -4.93 -20.22 29.76
C PRO A 402 -3.43 -20.56 29.66
N ASN A 403 -2.68 -19.92 28.76
CA ASN A 403 -1.23 -20.03 28.62
C ASN A 403 -0.51 -18.67 28.90
N GLU A 404 -1.01 -17.85 29.83
CA GLU A 404 -0.50 -16.47 30.07
C GLU A 404 1.01 -16.41 30.30
N GLN A 405 1.60 -17.30 31.11
CA GLN A 405 3.05 -17.25 31.37
C GLN A 405 3.89 -17.46 30.09
N GLU A 406 3.54 -18.44 29.26
CA GLU A 406 4.24 -18.68 27.99
C GLU A 406 4.06 -17.51 27.01
N LEU A 407 2.86 -16.91 26.96
CA LEU A 407 2.62 -15.70 26.19
C LEU A 407 3.52 -14.56 26.68
N LEU A 408 3.64 -14.34 27.99
CA LEU A 408 4.49 -13.31 28.58
C LEU A 408 5.98 -13.54 28.26
N ASP A 409 6.47 -14.77 28.36
CA ASP A 409 7.87 -15.11 28.03
C ASP A 409 8.17 -14.89 26.54
N VAL A 410 7.26 -15.30 25.64
CA VAL A 410 7.41 -15.08 24.19
C VAL A 410 7.30 -13.59 23.82
N ILE A 411 6.36 -12.85 24.43
CA ILE A 411 6.26 -11.39 24.29
C ILE A 411 7.55 -10.73 24.76
N GLY A 412 8.05 -11.09 25.94
CA GLY A 412 9.28 -10.56 26.53
C GLY A 412 10.52 -10.83 25.67
N MET A 413 10.67 -12.04 25.13
CA MET A 413 11.73 -12.36 24.17
C MET A 413 11.64 -11.54 22.89
N ALA A 414 10.44 -11.34 22.35
CA ALA A 414 10.24 -10.52 21.15
C ALA A 414 10.54 -9.04 21.42
N VAL A 415 10.06 -8.49 22.55
CA VAL A 415 10.29 -7.11 23.00
C VAL A 415 11.79 -6.86 23.20
N LYS A 416 12.50 -7.74 23.91
CA LYS A 416 13.94 -7.61 24.17
C LYS A 416 14.81 -7.72 22.91
N ARG A 417 14.28 -8.24 21.79
CA ARG A 417 14.93 -8.25 20.46
C ARG A 417 14.71 -6.97 19.63
N LYS A 418 13.96 -5.98 20.14
CA LYS A 418 13.62 -4.75 19.41
C LYS A 418 14.81 -3.78 19.35
N LYS A 419 15.45 -3.68 18.17
CA LYS A 419 16.58 -2.77 17.88
C LYS A 419 16.31 -1.31 18.30
N GLU A 420 17.36 -0.58 18.67
CA GLU A 420 17.30 0.84 19.05
C GLU A 420 16.66 1.70 17.95
N LYS A 421 17.23 1.60 16.74
CA LYS A 421 16.84 2.28 15.52
C LYS A 421 16.60 1.24 14.43
N HIS A 422 15.87 1.61 13.38
CA HIS A 422 15.76 0.75 12.20
C HIS A 422 17.10 0.80 11.46
N ALA A 423 17.77 -0.36 11.34
CA ALA A 423 18.96 -0.48 10.50
C ALA A 423 18.55 -0.35 9.03
N GLY A 424 19.40 0.26 8.20
CA GLY A 424 19.14 0.37 6.77
C GLY A 424 17.93 1.24 6.40
N ILE A 425 17.81 2.48 6.90
CA ILE A 425 16.71 3.38 6.48
C ILE A 425 16.73 3.67 4.95
N GLY A 426 17.90 3.61 4.32
CA GLY A 426 18.08 3.63 2.87
C GLY A 426 18.00 2.26 2.18
N GLU A 427 17.80 1.18 2.94
CA GLU A 427 17.62 -0.19 2.44
C GLU A 427 16.14 -0.63 2.53
N LEU A 428 15.26 0.20 3.12
CA LEU A 428 13.81 -0.04 3.22
C LEU A 428 13.13 -0.25 1.86
N GLU A 429 13.74 0.24 0.77
CA GLU A 429 13.31 0.02 -0.61
C GLU A 429 13.52 -1.43 -1.09
N HIS A 430 14.31 -2.22 -0.36
CA HIS A 430 14.71 -3.59 -0.72
C HIS A 430 14.42 -4.61 0.40
N MET A 431 14.07 -4.15 1.60
CA MET A 431 13.60 -4.99 2.70
C MET A 431 12.19 -5.54 2.43
N LYS A 432 12.10 -6.79 1.95
CA LYS A 432 10.86 -7.56 1.99
C LYS A 432 10.28 -7.55 3.41
N ASN A 433 9.08 -7.00 3.56
CA ASN A 433 8.44 -6.79 4.85
C ASN A 433 6.97 -7.20 4.77
N ARG A 434 6.61 -8.31 5.43
CA ARG A 434 5.24 -8.84 5.42
C ARG A 434 4.24 -7.73 5.78
N PRO A 435 3.34 -7.34 4.85
CA PRO A 435 2.41 -6.23 5.06
C PRO A 435 1.42 -6.50 6.22
N MET A 436 0.68 -5.47 6.63
CA MET A 436 -0.34 -5.55 7.71
C MET A 436 -1.51 -6.50 7.43
N ILE A 437 -1.58 -6.98 6.19
CA ILE A 437 -2.59 -7.81 5.55
C ILE A 437 -1.77 -8.76 4.65
N LEU A 438 -2.14 -10.02 4.50
CA LEU A 438 -1.48 -10.88 3.51
C LEU A 438 -1.77 -10.39 2.09
N ILE A 439 -0.74 -9.87 1.41
CA ILE A 439 -0.77 -9.47 -0.01
C ILE A 439 -0.19 -10.59 -0.90
N ASP A 440 0.64 -11.49 -0.34
CA ASP A 440 1.27 -12.57 -1.09
C ASP A 440 0.35 -13.80 -1.23
N SER A 441 0.50 -14.52 -2.33
CA SER A 441 -0.40 -15.57 -2.81
C SER A 441 0.02 -16.99 -2.43
N ARG A 442 1.20 -17.17 -1.82
CA ARG A 442 1.73 -18.49 -1.43
C ARG A 442 2.51 -18.41 -0.12
N SER A 443 2.17 -19.26 0.85
CA SER A 443 3.04 -19.54 1.99
C SER A 443 4.16 -20.50 1.56
N PRO A 444 5.44 -20.19 1.83
CA PRO A 444 6.53 -21.18 1.77
C PRO A 444 6.63 -22.07 3.02
N TRP A 445 5.83 -21.78 4.07
CA TRP A 445 5.97 -22.38 5.40
C TRP A 445 5.11 -23.63 5.60
N SER A 446 5.29 -24.62 4.73
CA SER A 446 5.08 -26.02 5.09
C SER A 446 6.35 -26.55 5.76
N ALA A 447 6.67 -26.05 6.96
CA ALA A 447 7.78 -26.59 7.75
C ALA A 447 7.40 -28.00 8.22
N PRO A 448 8.31 -29.01 8.16
CA PRO A 448 8.01 -30.34 8.65
C PRO A 448 7.68 -30.35 10.15
N TYR A 449 6.85 -31.30 10.57
CA TYR A 449 6.71 -31.66 11.99
C TYR A 449 8.10 -31.97 12.56
N HIS A 450 8.54 -31.19 13.56
CA HIS A 450 9.71 -31.57 14.33
C HIS A 450 9.36 -32.79 15.19
N GLN A 451 10.16 -33.84 15.06
CA GLN A 451 9.97 -35.09 15.79
C GLN A 451 10.18 -34.88 17.29
N VAL A 452 9.33 -35.52 18.09
CA VAL A 452 9.57 -35.70 19.53
C VAL A 452 10.81 -36.59 19.69
N PRO A 453 11.76 -36.29 20.60
CA PRO A 453 12.89 -37.18 20.85
C PRO A 453 12.41 -38.41 21.61
N ASP A 454 12.20 -39.53 20.90
CA ASP A 454 11.86 -40.80 21.53
C ASP A 454 13.11 -41.55 22.00
N TRP A 455 12.98 -42.29 23.09
CA TRP A 455 14.07 -42.80 23.92
C TRP A 455 14.15 -44.32 23.83
N THR A 456 14.84 -44.90 22.84
CA THR A 456 15.22 -46.32 22.90
C THR A 456 16.43 -46.63 22.03
N THR A 457 17.50 -47.15 22.64
CA THR A 457 18.71 -47.61 21.93
C THR A 457 18.84 -49.13 22.03
N VAL A 458 18.33 -49.87 21.03
CA VAL A 458 18.54 -51.34 20.92
C VAL A 458 18.77 -51.77 19.46
N ARG A 459 20.02 -52.17 19.18
CA ARG A 459 20.52 -53.16 18.19
C ARG A 459 19.83 -53.35 16.81
N SER A 460 20.60 -53.00 15.78
CA SER A 460 21.15 -53.92 14.75
C SER A 460 20.27 -54.98 14.07
N SER A 461 20.12 -54.89 12.74
CA SER A 461 20.78 -55.79 11.74
C SER A 461 20.45 -55.39 10.29
N ALA A 462 21.16 -55.97 9.31
CA ALA A 462 21.08 -55.62 7.88
C ALA A 462 20.66 -56.80 6.97
N VAL A 463 20.15 -56.51 5.77
CA VAL A 463 20.01 -57.41 4.60
C VAL A 463 20.25 -56.61 3.30
N MET A 464 20.70 -57.25 2.22
CA MET A 464 21.02 -56.64 0.90
C MET A 464 20.15 -57.17 -0.26
N GLY A 465 20.10 -56.40 -1.37
CA GLY A 465 19.60 -56.77 -2.71
C GLY A 465 19.28 -55.50 -3.54
N ALA A 466 19.76 -55.20 -4.76
CA ALA A 466 20.25 -55.95 -5.93
C ALA A 466 19.15 -56.69 -6.74
N ALA A 467 19.03 -56.61 -8.08
CA ALA A 467 19.65 -55.73 -9.11
C ALA A 467 18.89 -55.88 -10.48
N THR A 468 19.39 -55.25 -11.58
CA THR A 468 19.21 -55.62 -13.03
C THR A 468 17.79 -55.50 -13.68
N GLN A 469 17.59 -55.40 -15.02
CA GLN A 469 18.29 -54.76 -16.18
C GLN A 469 17.41 -54.84 -17.47
N SER A 470 17.76 -54.09 -18.55
CA SER A 470 17.43 -54.36 -20.00
C SER A 470 15.95 -54.21 -20.48
N SER A 471 15.59 -54.11 -21.77
CA SER A 471 16.23 -53.51 -23.00
C SER A 471 15.20 -53.41 -24.17
N SER A 472 15.53 -52.68 -25.26
CA SER A 472 14.68 -52.44 -26.47
C SER A 472 14.84 -53.51 -27.58
N PRO A 473 14.06 -53.43 -28.69
CA PRO A 473 14.67 -53.05 -29.99
C PRO A 473 13.75 -52.23 -30.96
N SER A 474 14.16 -52.08 -32.23
CA SER A 474 13.61 -51.14 -33.25
C SER A 474 13.53 -51.73 -34.68
N LEU A 475 12.93 -51.01 -35.66
CA LEU A 475 13.02 -51.29 -37.12
C LEU A 475 13.02 -50.00 -37.99
N LEU A 476 13.01 -50.12 -39.33
CA LEU A 476 13.75 -49.25 -40.29
C LEU A 476 13.08 -49.16 -41.69
N ALA A 477 12.94 -47.97 -42.30
CA ALA A 477 12.64 -47.77 -43.75
C ALA A 477 12.97 -46.36 -44.31
N THR A 478 13.28 -46.27 -45.62
CA THR A 478 13.57 -45.07 -46.50
C THR A 478 13.27 -45.45 -47.98
N PRO A 479 13.72 -44.82 -49.12
CA PRO A 479 14.27 -43.47 -49.47
C PRO A 479 13.66 -42.85 -50.79
N THR A 480 14.19 -41.71 -51.33
CA THR A 480 14.56 -41.40 -52.78
C THR A 480 14.73 -39.87 -53.11
N SER A 481 15.37 -39.52 -54.25
CA SER A 481 15.86 -38.17 -54.72
C SER A 481 16.14 -38.19 -56.27
N PRO A 482 16.94 -37.34 -57.02
CA PRO A 482 17.70 -36.07 -56.75
C PRO A 482 17.87 -34.97 -57.90
N LYS A 483 18.31 -33.74 -57.56
CA LYS A 483 19.25 -32.80 -58.33
C LYS A 483 18.78 -32.17 -59.69
N PRO A 484 19.56 -31.36 -60.48
CA PRO A 484 20.89 -30.66 -60.36
C PRO A 484 20.88 -29.08 -60.56
N ILE A 485 21.78 -28.18 -60.03
CA ILE A 485 23.22 -27.80 -60.31
C ILE A 485 23.44 -26.80 -61.50
N PRO A 486 24.39 -25.80 -61.53
CA PRO A 486 25.10 -24.91 -60.54
C PRO A 486 25.06 -23.38 -60.97
N PRO A 487 26.14 -22.52 -61.16
CA PRO A 487 27.42 -22.20 -60.45
C PRO A 487 27.83 -20.67 -60.28
N HIS A 488 28.92 -20.39 -59.51
CA HIS A 488 30.02 -19.36 -59.69
C HIS A 488 29.79 -17.80 -59.66
N LEU A 489 30.71 -16.90 -59.20
CA LEU A 489 32.00 -16.99 -58.43
C LEU A 489 32.50 -15.61 -57.88
N VAL A 490 33.55 -15.66 -57.01
CA VAL A 490 34.61 -14.65 -56.72
C VAL A 490 34.36 -13.46 -55.74
N MET A 491 35.31 -13.35 -54.78
CA MET A 491 35.67 -12.32 -53.78
C MET A 491 37.16 -11.91 -54.02
N PRO A 492 37.87 -11.00 -53.30
CA PRO A 492 37.62 -10.31 -52.01
C PRO A 492 37.77 -8.74 -52.17
N ALA A 493 38.52 -7.88 -51.45
CA ALA A 493 39.46 -7.97 -50.31
C ALA A 493 39.86 -6.60 -49.67
N THR A 494 40.09 -6.57 -48.34
CA THR A 494 41.12 -5.75 -47.60
C THR A 494 41.02 -4.18 -47.62
N HIS A 495 41.64 -3.37 -46.73
CA HIS A 495 42.38 -3.58 -45.46
C HIS A 495 42.41 -2.32 -44.54
N LEU A 496 42.35 -2.56 -43.21
CA LEU A 496 43.15 -2.00 -42.08
C LEU A 496 43.44 -0.49 -41.81
N TYR A 497 43.28 -0.15 -40.50
CA TYR A 497 43.95 0.90 -39.66
C TYR A 497 43.77 2.40 -40.00
N GLY A 498 43.74 3.35 -39.04
CA GLY A 498 43.72 3.19 -37.57
C GLY A 498 43.88 4.51 -36.76
N GLN A 499 43.60 4.42 -35.44
CA GLN A 499 43.89 5.39 -34.36
C GLN A 499 43.12 6.75 -34.26
N GLN A 500 43.22 7.35 -33.07
CA GLN A 500 42.55 8.57 -32.55
C GLN A 500 43.62 9.69 -32.31
N PRO A 501 43.39 10.89 -31.69
CA PRO A 501 42.17 11.45 -31.06
C PRO A 501 41.85 12.97 -31.27
N ARG A 502 40.65 13.35 -30.81
CA ARG A 502 40.17 14.65 -30.26
C ARG A 502 41.04 15.94 -30.43
N CYS A 503 40.46 17.03 -30.99
CA CYS A 503 39.93 18.21 -30.22
C CYS A 503 39.50 19.43 -31.08
N PHE A 504 38.46 20.12 -30.60
CA PHE A 504 37.97 21.50 -30.83
C PHE A 504 38.42 22.39 -32.03
N SER A 505 37.43 22.70 -32.88
CA SER A 505 36.95 24.06 -33.28
C SER A 505 37.90 25.15 -33.83
N THR A 506 37.62 25.65 -35.04
CA THR A 506 37.30 27.08 -35.28
C THR A 506 36.64 27.31 -36.67
N THR A 507 36.13 28.52 -36.92
CA THR A 507 35.12 28.83 -37.96
C THR A 507 35.63 29.71 -39.11
N ARG A 508 35.35 29.36 -40.39
CA ARG A 508 34.93 30.34 -41.43
C ARG A 508 34.38 29.75 -42.76
N GLN A 509 33.05 29.82 -42.91
CA GLN A 509 32.33 30.54 -43.99
C GLN A 509 33.00 30.71 -45.38
N LEU A 510 32.38 30.18 -46.46
CA LEU A 510 31.52 30.95 -47.40
C LEU A 510 30.92 30.14 -48.60
N ARG A 511 29.73 30.57 -49.05
CA ARG A 511 29.07 30.42 -50.38
C ARG A 511 28.56 29.05 -50.89
N GLU A 512 27.28 28.80 -50.58
CA GLU A 512 26.13 28.74 -51.51
C GLU A 512 26.34 28.29 -52.98
N ASP A 513 25.88 27.08 -53.31
CA ASP A 513 24.70 26.77 -54.17
C ASP A 513 24.50 25.24 -54.22
N THR A 514 23.33 24.63 -54.50
CA THR A 514 21.96 25.10 -54.77
C THR A 514 20.94 24.14 -54.12
N LYS A 515 19.69 24.59 -53.92
CA LYS A 515 18.47 23.86 -53.49
C LYS A 515 18.55 22.31 -53.32
N SER A 516 18.60 21.87 -52.06
CA SER A 516 18.02 20.58 -51.62
C SER A 516 16.89 20.86 -50.62
N SER A 517 15.81 20.09 -50.65
CA SER A 517 14.65 20.29 -49.78
C SER A 517 14.92 19.76 -48.37
N ASN A 518 15.33 20.64 -47.46
CA ASN A 518 15.48 20.31 -46.03
C ASN A 518 14.16 19.81 -45.45
N ALA A 519 14.09 18.51 -45.12
CA ALA A 519 12.96 17.91 -44.44
C ALA A 519 12.99 18.31 -42.95
N THR A 520 12.24 19.35 -42.58
CA THR A 520 12.13 19.82 -41.19
C THR A 520 11.57 18.72 -40.30
N LEU A 521 12.31 18.32 -39.25
CA LEU A 521 11.88 17.30 -38.31
C LEU A 521 10.68 17.83 -37.50
N THR A 522 9.48 17.31 -37.76
CA THR A 522 8.23 17.84 -37.20
C THR A 522 8.14 17.83 -35.67
N HIS A 523 9.03 17.11 -34.98
CA HIS A 523 9.11 17.02 -33.52
C HIS A 523 10.18 17.93 -32.91
N VAL A 524 10.89 18.73 -33.70
CA VAL A 524 12.01 19.58 -33.26
C VAL A 524 11.68 21.03 -33.63
N SER A 525 11.79 21.95 -32.68
CA SER A 525 11.63 23.38 -32.93
C SER A 525 12.88 23.96 -33.62
N ASP A 526 12.80 25.18 -34.15
CA ASP A 526 13.94 25.89 -34.74
C ASP A 526 15.10 26.12 -33.74
N SER A 527 14.84 25.99 -32.44
CA SER A 527 15.82 26.04 -31.34
C SER A 527 16.32 24.65 -30.87
N GLY A 528 15.96 23.57 -31.57
CA GLY A 528 16.40 22.21 -31.26
C GLY A 528 15.62 21.51 -30.13
N SER A 529 14.58 22.14 -29.57
CA SER A 529 13.79 21.54 -28.48
C SER A 529 12.72 20.58 -29.00
N ALA A 530 12.55 19.44 -28.29
CA ALA A 530 11.59 18.42 -28.65
C ALA A 530 10.15 18.85 -28.29
N HIS A 531 9.21 18.76 -29.24
CA HIS A 531 7.82 19.18 -29.06
C HIS A 531 6.80 18.18 -29.63
N MET A 532 5.57 18.23 -29.12
CA MET A 532 4.47 17.39 -29.57
C MET A 532 3.82 17.99 -30.83
N VAL A 533 3.77 17.22 -31.91
CA VAL A 533 3.08 17.60 -33.16
C VAL A 533 1.58 17.70 -32.92
N SER A 534 0.99 18.89 -33.10
CA SER A 534 -0.46 19.08 -33.00
C SER A 534 -1.23 18.10 -33.90
N ILE A 535 -2.34 17.57 -33.37
CA ILE A 535 -3.31 16.76 -34.12
C ILE A 535 -4.67 17.44 -34.25
N SER A 536 -4.87 18.65 -33.72
CA SER A 536 -6.17 19.32 -33.62
C SER A 536 -6.91 19.39 -34.95
N ASP A 537 -6.22 19.79 -36.02
CA ASP A 537 -6.78 20.11 -37.34
C ASP A 537 -6.90 18.88 -38.25
N LYS A 538 -6.60 17.69 -37.74
CA LYS A 538 -6.65 16.42 -38.49
C LYS A 538 -8.02 15.77 -38.29
N THR A 539 -8.69 15.40 -39.39
CA THR A 539 -9.96 14.66 -39.34
C THR A 539 -9.73 13.23 -38.78
N PRO A 540 -10.56 12.76 -37.83
CA PRO A 540 -10.57 11.35 -37.43
C PRO A 540 -10.78 10.44 -38.63
N THR A 541 -10.05 9.33 -38.66
CA THR A 541 -10.05 8.35 -39.75
C THR A 541 -9.75 6.97 -39.16
N LYS A 542 -10.29 5.90 -39.75
CA LYS A 542 -9.91 4.54 -39.38
C LYS A 542 -8.44 4.33 -39.72
N ARG A 543 -7.66 3.82 -38.76
CA ARG A 543 -6.22 3.53 -38.91
C ARG A 543 -5.92 2.08 -38.58
N VAL A 544 -4.99 1.50 -39.31
CA VAL A 544 -4.38 0.19 -39.00
C VAL A 544 -2.87 0.32 -39.14
N ALA A 545 -2.12 -0.29 -38.23
CA ALA A 545 -0.69 -0.54 -38.40
C ALA A 545 -0.37 -1.98 -38.02
N LYS A 546 0.58 -2.59 -38.74
CA LYS A 546 1.14 -3.91 -38.44
C LYS A 546 2.64 -3.78 -38.27
N ALA A 547 3.16 -4.31 -37.18
CA ALA A 547 4.60 -4.44 -36.93
C ALA A 547 4.98 -5.91 -36.74
N VAL A 548 6.22 -6.26 -37.09
CA VAL A 548 6.76 -7.62 -36.90
C VAL A 548 8.15 -7.57 -36.27
N CYS A 549 8.53 -8.66 -35.60
CA CYS A 549 9.90 -8.95 -35.17
C CYS A 549 10.07 -10.47 -34.98
N SER A 550 11.31 -10.94 -34.86
CA SER A 550 11.61 -12.35 -34.61
C SER A 550 12.54 -12.49 -33.41
N VAL A 551 12.28 -13.46 -32.53
CA VAL A 551 13.19 -13.88 -31.45
C VAL A 551 13.92 -15.13 -31.90
N HIS A 552 15.20 -14.99 -32.23
CA HIS A 552 16.06 -16.09 -32.65
C HIS A 552 16.68 -16.78 -31.43
N PHE A 553 16.78 -18.10 -31.48
CA PHE A 553 17.42 -18.93 -30.45
C PHE A 553 18.73 -19.50 -31.00
N THR A 554 19.69 -19.81 -30.13
CA THR A 554 20.92 -20.54 -30.48
C THR A 554 20.73 -22.05 -30.36
N SER A 555 19.70 -22.52 -29.65
CA SER A 555 19.37 -23.94 -29.52
C SER A 555 17.89 -24.23 -29.82
N ALA A 556 17.64 -25.24 -30.67
CA ALA A 556 16.31 -25.81 -30.90
C ALA A 556 15.62 -26.30 -29.60
N THR A 557 16.38 -26.57 -28.53
CA THR A 557 15.86 -26.93 -27.20
C THR A 557 14.82 -25.92 -26.69
N ALA A 558 15.05 -24.62 -26.90
CA ALA A 558 14.11 -23.60 -26.45
C ALA A 558 12.80 -23.63 -27.24
N CYS A 559 12.86 -23.72 -28.57
CA CYS A 559 11.68 -23.86 -29.42
C CYS A 559 10.87 -25.11 -29.08
N ARG A 560 11.53 -26.25 -28.87
CA ARG A 560 10.89 -27.50 -28.45
C ARG A 560 10.17 -27.35 -27.10
N LEU A 561 10.82 -26.78 -26.09
CA LEU A 561 10.21 -26.57 -24.77
C LEU A 561 9.07 -25.54 -24.78
N ILE A 562 9.07 -24.58 -25.72
CA ILE A 562 7.93 -23.67 -25.96
C ILE A 562 6.74 -24.44 -26.54
N VAL A 563 6.95 -25.24 -27.59
CA VAL A 563 5.90 -26.03 -28.26
C VAL A 563 5.32 -27.10 -27.34
N GLU A 564 6.17 -27.77 -26.54
CA GLU A 564 5.75 -28.75 -25.52
C GLU A 564 5.19 -28.10 -24.24
N ASN A 565 5.19 -26.78 -24.13
CA ASN A 565 4.79 -26.00 -22.94
C ASN A 565 5.49 -26.45 -21.63
N GLN A 566 6.78 -26.80 -21.72
CA GLN A 566 7.63 -27.27 -20.62
C GLN A 566 8.58 -26.21 -20.06
N ILE A 567 8.51 -24.96 -20.54
CA ILE A 567 9.27 -23.85 -19.96
C ILE A 567 8.83 -23.63 -18.50
N LYS A 568 9.78 -23.67 -17.55
CA LYS A 568 9.53 -23.61 -16.09
C LYS A 568 8.72 -22.38 -15.61
N LYS A 569 8.63 -21.32 -16.42
CA LYS A 569 7.83 -20.12 -16.14
C LYS A 569 6.36 -20.21 -16.61
N GLY A 570 5.98 -21.27 -17.34
CA GLY A 570 4.66 -21.44 -17.95
C GLY A 570 4.63 -21.05 -19.43
N ASP A 571 3.42 -20.92 -19.98
CA ASP A 571 3.15 -20.66 -21.39
C ASP A 571 3.80 -19.36 -21.89
N VAL A 572 4.85 -19.51 -22.70
CA VAL A 572 5.60 -18.40 -23.27
C VAL A 572 4.78 -17.61 -24.29
N LEU A 573 3.97 -18.28 -25.11
CA LEU A 573 3.25 -17.66 -26.21
C LEU A 573 2.02 -16.90 -25.71
N GLY A 574 1.26 -17.48 -24.77
CA GLY A 574 0.16 -16.80 -24.10
C GLY A 574 0.61 -15.60 -23.28
N VAL A 575 1.67 -15.74 -22.47
CA VAL A 575 2.18 -14.63 -21.66
C VAL A 575 2.75 -13.51 -22.54
N ALA A 576 3.51 -13.82 -23.60
CA ALA A 576 4.00 -12.81 -24.55
C ALA A 576 2.87 -12.12 -25.34
N ARG A 577 1.83 -12.86 -25.75
CA ARG A 577 0.62 -12.33 -26.39
C ARG A 577 -0.10 -11.32 -25.49
N VAL A 578 -0.33 -11.66 -24.22
CA VAL A 578 -0.95 -10.74 -23.26
C VAL A 578 -0.05 -9.52 -23.00
N ALA A 579 1.26 -9.71 -22.83
CA ALA A 579 2.20 -8.62 -22.61
C ALA A 579 2.21 -7.61 -23.77
N GLY A 580 2.25 -8.06 -25.02
CA GLY A 580 2.16 -7.19 -26.19
C GLY A 580 0.83 -6.42 -26.28
N ILE A 581 -0.30 -7.09 -25.99
CA ILE A 581 -1.64 -6.45 -25.96
C ILE A 581 -1.73 -5.38 -24.87
N MET A 582 -1.13 -5.61 -23.69
CA MET A 582 -1.07 -4.62 -22.62
C MET A 582 -0.13 -3.45 -22.96
N ALA A 583 0.95 -3.71 -23.69
CA ALA A 583 1.94 -2.70 -24.07
C ALA A 583 1.38 -1.70 -25.09
N ALA A 584 0.69 -2.16 -26.15
CA ALA A 584 0.00 -1.28 -27.10
C ALA A 584 -0.89 -0.24 -26.41
N LYS A 585 -1.70 -0.70 -25.43
CA LYS A 585 -2.62 0.13 -24.65
C LYS A 585 -1.94 1.16 -23.72
N ARG A 586 -0.61 1.13 -23.61
CA ARG A 586 0.20 1.99 -22.74
C ARG A 586 1.34 2.69 -23.48
N THR A 587 1.30 2.74 -24.81
CA THR A 587 2.36 3.33 -25.65
C THR A 587 2.67 4.78 -25.27
N SER A 588 1.65 5.60 -24.98
CA SER A 588 1.82 6.97 -24.49
C SER A 588 2.39 7.09 -23.07
N ASP A 589 2.36 6.03 -22.26
CA ASP A 589 3.04 5.99 -20.95
C ASP A 589 4.55 5.69 -21.10
N LEU A 590 4.93 5.07 -22.21
CA LEU A 590 6.24 4.45 -22.43
C LEU A 590 7.13 5.24 -23.40
N ILE A 591 6.53 5.87 -24.41
CA ILE A 591 7.22 6.62 -25.45
C ILE A 591 6.78 8.09 -25.38
N PRO A 592 7.65 9.02 -24.95
CA PRO A 592 7.35 10.45 -24.90
C PRO A 592 6.86 11.00 -26.24
N LEU A 593 6.02 12.04 -26.18
CA LEU A 593 5.42 12.73 -27.34
C LEU A 593 4.48 11.88 -28.22
N CYS A 594 4.29 10.59 -27.92
CA CYS A 594 3.16 9.83 -28.45
C CYS A 594 1.84 10.36 -27.87
N HIS A 595 0.78 10.37 -28.67
CA HIS A 595 -0.55 10.77 -28.22
C HIS A 595 -1.25 9.60 -27.52
N PRO A 596 -2.13 9.84 -26.53
CA PRO A 596 -3.03 8.79 -26.04
C PRO A 596 -4.07 8.46 -27.12
N ILE A 597 -4.05 7.23 -27.63
CA ILE A 597 -4.96 6.77 -28.70
C ILE A 597 -6.01 5.82 -28.14
N ALA A 598 -7.28 6.05 -28.49
CA ALA A 598 -8.38 5.11 -28.25
C ALA A 598 -8.30 3.93 -29.23
N ILE A 599 -7.50 2.92 -28.88
CA ILE A 599 -7.31 1.70 -29.69
C ILE A 599 -8.61 0.89 -29.72
N SER A 600 -9.09 0.55 -30.93
CA SER A 600 -10.30 -0.27 -31.14
C SER A 600 -9.99 -1.76 -31.29
N LYS A 601 -8.79 -2.14 -31.76
CA LYS A 601 -8.32 -3.53 -31.83
C LYS A 601 -6.81 -3.61 -31.59
N VAL A 602 -6.39 -4.65 -30.85
CA VAL A 602 -5.02 -5.17 -30.85
C VAL A 602 -5.10 -6.68 -31.07
N THR A 603 -4.31 -7.22 -32.00
CA THR A 603 -3.92 -8.62 -31.99
C THR A 603 -2.40 -8.71 -31.96
N VAL A 604 -1.89 -9.68 -31.20
CA VAL A 604 -0.48 -10.07 -31.20
C VAL A 604 -0.47 -11.57 -31.43
N ASP A 605 0.17 -11.99 -32.50
CA ASP A 605 0.21 -13.38 -32.96
C ASP A 605 1.67 -13.83 -33.00
N LEU A 606 1.90 -15.06 -32.51
CA LEU A 606 3.23 -15.63 -32.35
C LEU A 606 3.25 -17.03 -32.97
N ALA A 607 4.26 -17.31 -33.78
CA ALA A 607 4.48 -18.61 -34.41
C ALA A 607 5.90 -19.12 -34.08
N VAL A 608 6.03 -20.41 -33.75
CA VAL A 608 7.33 -21.05 -33.54
C VAL A 608 7.79 -21.67 -34.86
N THR A 609 8.93 -21.21 -35.37
CA THR A 609 9.54 -21.67 -36.62
C THR A 609 10.83 -22.43 -36.28
N ASP A 610 10.78 -23.76 -36.26
CA ASP A 610 11.94 -24.61 -35.97
C ASP A 610 12.69 -25.02 -37.25
N ARG A 611 13.93 -24.56 -37.40
CA ARG A 611 14.81 -24.90 -38.54
C ARG A 611 15.25 -26.37 -38.55
N SER A 612 15.29 -27.04 -37.39
CA SER A 612 15.68 -28.46 -37.32
C SER A 612 14.66 -29.39 -37.98
N LEU A 613 13.38 -29.01 -38.01
CA LEU A 613 12.31 -29.76 -38.67
C LEU A 613 12.26 -29.54 -40.19
N LEU A 614 12.81 -28.42 -40.69
CA LEU A 614 12.83 -28.08 -42.11
C LEU A 614 13.94 -28.81 -42.90
N HIS A 615 15.00 -29.29 -42.23
CA HIS A 615 16.16 -29.91 -42.88
C HIS A 615 15.97 -31.36 -43.37
N ARG A 616 14.73 -31.85 -43.53
CA ARG A 616 14.46 -33.21 -44.02
C ARG A 616 14.48 -33.35 -45.56
N SER A 617 14.76 -32.28 -46.31
CA SER A 617 14.71 -32.28 -47.79
C SER A 617 15.52 -31.16 -48.47
N SER A 618 16.85 -31.23 -48.46
CA SER A 618 17.76 -30.81 -49.56
C SER A 618 19.23 -31.00 -49.16
N GLU A 619 20.08 -31.33 -50.12
CA GLU A 619 21.53 -31.48 -49.92
C GLU A 619 22.29 -30.17 -50.19
N GLY A 620 23.45 -30.00 -49.54
CA GLY A 620 24.58 -29.24 -50.11
C GLY A 620 24.56 -27.72 -49.92
N GLY A 621 24.79 -27.25 -48.70
CA GLY A 621 25.10 -25.84 -48.41
C GLY A 621 25.95 -25.70 -47.15
N SER A 622 27.26 -25.47 -47.30
CA SER A 622 28.18 -25.26 -46.17
C SER A 622 28.24 -23.79 -45.78
N ASP A 623 27.26 -23.33 -45.01
CA ASP A 623 27.24 -21.97 -44.47
C ASP A 623 26.99 -22.01 -42.95
N GLY A 624 27.86 -21.37 -42.17
CA GLY A 624 27.94 -21.55 -40.72
C GLY A 624 27.11 -20.54 -39.94
N GLY A 625 25.81 -20.79 -39.71
CA GLY A 625 24.95 -19.85 -38.99
C GLY A 625 23.75 -20.46 -38.24
N ASP A 626 23.79 -20.36 -36.90
CA ASP A 626 22.72 -20.62 -35.91
C ASP A 626 21.73 -21.78 -36.20
N GLY A 627 22.02 -22.93 -35.59
CA GLY A 627 21.18 -24.14 -35.59
C GLY A 627 20.00 -24.11 -34.60
N GLY A 628 19.46 -22.92 -34.32
CA GLY A 628 18.25 -22.75 -33.50
C GLY A 628 17.02 -22.38 -34.33
N GLY A 629 15.84 -22.59 -33.74
CA GLY A 629 14.60 -22.03 -34.29
C GLY A 629 14.42 -20.56 -33.93
N ARG A 630 13.23 -20.03 -34.21
CA ARG A 630 12.82 -18.67 -33.83
C ARG A 630 11.34 -18.61 -33.44
N VAL A 631 10.96 -17.59 -32.70
CA VAL A 631 9.55 -17.18 -32.54
C VAL A 631 9.32 -15.93 -33.38
N ASP A 632 8.51 -16.06 -34.42
CA ASP A 632 8.06 -14.96 -35.26
C ASP A 632 6.85 -14.28 -34.62
N ILE A 633 6.85 -12.96 -34.55
CA ILE A 633 5.84 -12.16 -33.84
C ILE A 633 5.27 -11.11 -34.79
N GLU A 634 3.94 -11.08 -34.91
CA GLU A 634 3.18 -10.04 -35.60
C GLU A 634 2.25 -9.32 -34.62
N ALA A 635 2.29 -7.99 -34.58
CA ALA A 635 1.35 -7.16 -33.84
C ALA A 635 0.57 -6.27 -34.80
N THR A 636 -0.77 -6.41 -34.82
CA THR A 636 -1.68 -5.54 -35.59
C THR A 636 -2.53 -4.71 -34.65
N VAL A 637 -2.46 -3.39 -34.80
CA VAL A 637 -3.24 -2.40 -34.01
C VAL A 637 -4.15 -1.61 -34.94
N ALA A 638 -5.37 -1.32 -34.49
CA ALA A 638 -6.29 -0.43 -35.19
C ALA A 638 -6.99 0.56 -34.24
N CYS A 639 -7.34 1.73 -34.75
CA CYS A 639 -8.13 2.74 -34.05
C CYS A 639 -9.04 3.51 -35.02
N GLU A 640 -9.87 4.40 -34.48
CA GLU A 640 -10.44 5.51 -35.25
C GLU A 640 -9.94 6.81 -34.63
N GLY A 641 -9.12 7.57 -35.37
CA GLY A 641 -8.29 8.61 -34.75
C GLY A 641 -7.65 9.60 -35.71
N LYS A 642 -7.09 10.67 -35.13
CA LYS A 642 -6.46 11.79 -35.84
C LYS A 642 -4.99 11.54 -36.20
N THR A 643 -4.37 10.54 -35.60
CA THR A 643 -2.99 10.09 -35.84
C THR A 643 -2.97 8.57 -36.07
N GLY A 644 -1.88 8.05 -36.65
CA GLY A 644 -1.67 6.61 -36.87
C GLY A 644 -1.30 5.86 -35.58
N VAL A 645 -1.17 4.54 -35.68
CA VAL A 645 -0.95 3.58 -34.57
C VAL A 645 0.32 2.73 -34.74
N GLU A 646 1.28 3.24 -35.52
CA GLU A 646 2.57 2.59 -35.76
C GLU A 646 3.35 2.32 -34.47
N MET A 647 3.34 3.26 -33.53
CA MET A 647 4.07 3.15 -32.28
C MET A 647 3.46 2.09 -31.36
N GLU A 648 2.14 1.96 -31.36
CA GLU A 648 1.40 0.95 -30.60
C GLU A 648 1.70 -0.46 -31.13
N ALA A 649 1.79 -0.62 -32.45
CA ALA A 649 2.16 -1.89 -33.08
C ALA A 649 3.62 -2.27 -32.77
N LEU A 650 4.56 -1.32 -32.91
CA LEU A 650 5.98 -1.52 -32.56
C LEU A 650 6.16 -1.85 -31.08
N THR A 651 5.45 -1.15 -30.19
CA THR A 651 5.51 -1.34 -28.74
C THR A 651 4.94 -2.71 -28.34
N ALA A 652 3.89 -3.17 -28.98
CA ALA A 652 3.35 -4.52 -28.79
C ALA A 652 4.32 -5.62 -29.24
N ALA A 653 4.85 -5.53 -30.46
CA ALA A 653 5.79 -6.53 -31.00
C ALA A 653 7.08 -6.60 -30.15
N SER A 654 7.67 -5.44 -29.84
CA SER A 654 8.86 -5.33 -28.98
C SER A 654 8.64 -5.93 -27.58
N THR A 655 7.51 -5.60 -26.92
CA THR A 655 7.23 -6.11 -25.57
C THR A 655 6.94 -7.61 -25.57
N ALA A 656 6.28 -8.13 -26.60
CA ALA A 656 6.10 -9.58 -26.76
C ALA A 656 7.46 -10.29 -26.95
N ALA A 657 8.36 -9.76 -27.77
CA ALA A 657 9.70 -10.30 -27.96
C ALA A 657 10.55 -10.29 -26.66
N LEU A 658 10.54 -9.18 -25.92
CA LEU A 658 11.21 -9.08 -24.61
C LEU A 658 10.60 -10.04 -23.57
N THR A 659 9.32 -10.36 -23.70
CA THR A 659 8.65 -11.34 -22.82
C THR A 659 9.05 -12.77 -23.18
N VAL A 660 9.11 -13.13 -24.47
CA VAL A 660 9.69 -14.42 -24.93
C VAL A 660 11.13 -14.56 -24.42
N TYR A 661 11.92 -13.49 -24.52
CA TYR A 661 13.30 -13.46 -24.00
C TYR A 661 13.34 -13.70 -22.48
N ASP A 662 12.57 -12.95 -21.67
CA ASP A 662 12.58 -13.16 -20.21
C ASP A 662 12.12 -14.58 -19.82
N MET A 663 11.12 -15.12 -20.51
CA MET A 663 10.62 -16.48 -20.27
C MET A 663 11.70 -17.54 -20.57
N CYS A 664 12.50 -17.34 -21.63
CA CYS A 664 13.42 -18.36 -22.14
C CYS A 664 14.90 -18.20 -21.70
N LYS A 665 15.31 -17.06 -21.12
CA LYS A 665 16.73 -16.75 -20.79
C LYS A 665 17.45 -17.71 -19.82
N ALA A 666 16.73 -18.66 -19.24
CA ALA A 666 17.28 -19.73 -18.40
C ALA A 666 17.62 -21.01 -19.20
N VAL A 667 17.02 -21.19 -20.38
CA VAL A 667 17.22 -22.32 -21.30
C VAL A 667 18.22 -21.94 -22.39
N ASP A 668 18.08 -20.74 -22.96
CA ASP A 668 18.98 -20.20 -23.99
C ASP A 668 19.45 -18.81 -23.55
N LYS A 669 20.77 -18.56 -23.60
CA LYS A 669 21.38 -17.28 -23.18
C LYS A 669 21.89 -16.44 -24.35
N GLY A 670 21.94 -16.99 -25.56
CA GLY A 670 22.46 -16.35 -26.77
C GLY A 670 21.38 -15.79 -27.69
N MET A 671 20.10 -15.88 -27.29
CA MET A 671 18.95 -15.41 -28.04
C MET A 671 19.09 -13.96 -28.52
N ARG A 672 18.44 -13.63 -29.63
CA ARG A 672 18.45 -12.29 -30.24
C ARG A 672 17.04 -11.85 -30.61
N VAL A 673 16.76 -10.55 -30.47
CA VAL A 673 15.53 -9.93 -30.98
C VAL A 673 15.89 -9.10 -32.19
N GLU A 674 15.37 -9.48 -33.36
CA GLU A 674 15.77 -8.91 -34.65
C GLU A 674 14.57 -8.49 -35.50
N GLY A 675 14.82 -7.65 -36.51
CA GLY A 675 13.84 -7.32 -37.56
C GLY A 675 12.64 -6.45 -37.15
N LEU A 676 12.64 -5.84 -35.95
CA LEU A 676 11.55 -5.00 -35.43
C LEU A 676 11.25 -3.80 -36.34
N ARG A 677 10.10 -3.83 -37.03
CA ARG A 677 9.68 -2.78 -37.97
C ARG A 677 8.17 -2.79 -38.26
N VAL A 678 7.67 -1.70 -38.84
CA VAL A 678 6.29 -1.61 -39.38
C VAL A 678 6.27 -2.16 -40.80
N VAL A 679 5.32 -3.05 -41.12
CA VAL A 679 5.18 -3.70 -42.43
C VAL A 679 3.88 -3.36 -43.16
N LEU A 680 2.89 -2.79 -42.47
CA LEU A 680 1.69 -2.20 -43.07
C LEU A 680 1.25 -0.99 -42.27
N LYS A 681 0.78 0.04 -42.98
CA LYS A 681 0.13 1.24 -42.44
C LYS A 681 -1.04 1.60 -43.33
N GLU A 682 -2.20 1.86 -42.76
CA GLU A 682 -3.42 2.14 -43.52
C GLU A 682 -4.24 3.26 -42.88
N GLY A 683 -4.68 4.21 -43.70
CA GLY A 683 -5.63 5.27 -43.35
C GLY A 683 -5.03 6.67 -43.17
N GLY A 684 -5.84 7.68 -43.48
CA GLY A 684 -5.48 9.09 -43.49
C GLY A 684 -4.87 9.57 -44.82
N LYS A 685 -4.25 10.75 -44.82
CA LYS A 685 -3.75 11.43 -46.04
C LYS A 685 -2.77 10.61 -46.88
N SER A 686 -2.05 9.66 -46.28
CA SER A 686 -1.04 8.82 -46.95
C SER A 686 -1.59 7.50 -47.51
N GLY A 687 -2.91 7.28 -47.48
CA GLY A 687 -3.53 6.07 -48.03
C GLY A 687 -3.12 4.78 -47.31
N ARG A 688 -2.71 3.76 -48.08
CA ARG A 688 -2.25 2.45 -47.60
C ARG A 688 -0.83 2.21 -48.09
N TRP A 689 0.07 1.91 -47.16
CA TRP A 689 1.46 1.55 -47.40
C TRP A 689 1.73 0.13 -46.89
N VAL A 690 2.54 -0.62 -47.63
CA VAL A 690 2.95 -1.99 -47.30
C VAL A 690 4.44 -2.13 -47.62
N GLU A 691 5.21 -2.77 -46.74
CA GLU A 691 6.63 -3.02 -46.96
C GLU A 691 6.86 -3.80 -48.27
N GLY A 692 7.83 -3.35 -49.07
CA GLY A 692 8.21 -3.96 -50.35
C GLY A 692 7.34 -3.54 -51.55
N ALA A 693 6.18 -2.92 -51.36
CA ALA A 693 5.40 -2.36 -52.46
C ALA A 693 6.05 -1.06 -52.98
N ARG A 694 6.32 -0.98 -54.29
CA ARG A 694 6.65 0.28 -54.98
C ARG A 694 5.36 0.96 -55.42
N ASP A 695 5.27 2.28 -55.25
CA ASP A 695 4.11 3.07 -55.70
C ASP A 695 3.97 2.99 -57.22
N SER A 696 2.91 2.31 -57.69
CA SER A 696 2.60 2.09 -59.11
C SER A 696 1.66 3.17 -59.67
N SER A 697 1.90 4.43 -59.31
CA SER A 697 0.95 5.55 -59.51
C SER A 697 1.55 6.83 -60.09
N THR A 698 2.65 6.73 -60.86
CA THR A 698 3.21 7.83 -61.66
C THR A 698 3.50 7.42 -63.11
N ASN A 699 2.44 7.06 -63.87
CA ASN A 699 2.37 7.26 -65.33
C ASN A 699 1.01 6.87 -65.94
N THR A 700 0.11 7.85 -66.10
CA THR A 700 -0.73 8.05 -67.30
C THR A 700 -1.43 9.40 -67.21
N THR A 701 -1.13 10.27 -68.19
CA THR A 701 -1.91 11.44 -68.67
C THR A 701 -2.77 12.20 -67.65
#